data_AF-A0A956K5W9-F1
#
_entry.id   AF-A0A956K5W9-F1
#
_cell.length_a   1.000
_cell.length_b   1.000
_cell.length_c   1.000
_cell.angle_alpha   90.00
_cell.angle_beta   90.00
_cell.angle_gamma   90.00
#
_symmetry.space_group_name_H-M   'P 1'
#
loop_
_entity.id
_entity.type
_entity.pdbx_description
1 polymer ?
#
loop_
_entity_poly.entity_id
_entity_poly.type
_entity_poly.pdbx_seq_one_letter_code
_entity_poly.pdbx_strand_id
1 'polypeptide(L)'
;GHVARAGCTSKDPDNPEQLAAHCLAAETLPLAGDELESFGPCPRGRVWDAGECLAQTSWMQRRLYTHGFDNQLIRITEGGEPSAGFSNLVMALNQQGKINPPLSNGDEDVEIKAMADFLTGVGLPDNWKLPGLSNSAPMLIRRVPQHDAKFLPSVGIRDPHCAGRRNVQGDNVPDTLQAFASQAWETTAGGGFATHYDYAEAVLIGDDFGILHAFHYDSGNELFGFVPLALINNARVLSINGPTAFGQPEALEDHVFGVASTVNAGWIFDEGANKWRHLTVFGLGPGGTEILSLDVSHMGQLQDDDPLDVLWTTTTSAITEQYADTLGQTWSRPALTYAVPNNQMSLAPKGYLVFGSGYREDQGDARRGKVLWMVDATTGETVTAKALLPTPTAGTAYDEDGDVAVVTDIAIGSHCLSRYWGEMQEAYIADPAGRLFRWDLAADISNVTQFDHEADSGGTWPLNDGFAMASEAFRFPACRGTGAYSCSIGPIAANGNKGDVFTYSPAVVANHRIDNIDSPGDTIPLGERDQFLIALASGSPNDNAIDGGDSDNDFHSSIYLMVDDHREDPTAGFDIPPNAPFTEPGTHPHFMRLPLNKLTRTRNIVFPDDTTEEQTRPFSKSARPIRAPMIRVTGLAKNGEQVDGVEVFYITYTIYEPGEASCDDRWYDAEHKQWVTDRGATYEVRFRLVVAGDGDFDFGSNFQLPKDYGDGFGSAGGLSGPVIEQVSGCDDGNCGAVLRTPSSAPCNPNDEPSIVAGLTSIQTGYGELDGFSPLEIPL
;
A
#
# COMPACT_ATOMS: atom_id res chain seq x y z
N GLY A 1 14.61 6.73 -11.99
CA GLY A 1 13.70 5.57 -12.02
C GLY A 1 12.99 5.46 -13.36
N HIS A 2 12.18 4.43 -13.53
CA HIS A 2 11.27 4.24 -14.67
C HIS A 2 9.91 3.81 -14.13
N VAL A 3 8.85 4.39 -14.69
CA VAL A 3 7.48 3.88 -14.52
C VAL A 3 7.02 3.52 -15.92
N ALA A 4 6.75 2.23 -16.13
CA ALA A 4 6.42 1.73 -17.44
C ALA A 4 5.16 0.87 -17.39
N ARG A 5 4.36 0.98 -18.44
CA ARG A 5 3.34 0.00 -18.78
C ARG A 5 3.93 -0.89 -19.87
N ALA A 6 3.89 -2.20 -19.68
CA ALA A 6 4.42 -3.18 -20.63
C ALA A 6 3.38 -4.27 -20.90
N GLY A 7 3.53 -4.96 -22.03
CA GLY A 7 2.74 -6.16 -22.32
C GLY A 7 3.01 -7.27 -21.30
N CYS A 8 2.06 -8.19 -21.11
CA CYS A 8 2.30 -9.33 -20.24
C CYS A 8 3.38 -10.26 -20.81
N THR A 9 4.10 -10.93 -19.91
CA THR A 9 5.22 -11.81 -20.23
C THR A 9 4.89 -13.28 -20.06
N SER A 10 3.60 -13.61 -19.82
CA SER A 10 3.15 -14.99 -19.66
C SER A 10 3.53 -15.81 -20.88
N LYS A 11 4.23 -16.91 -20.65
CA LYS A 11 4.59 -17.88 -21.70
C LYS A 11 3.44 -18.84 -21.94
N ASP A 12 3.32 -19.32 -23.17
CA ASP A 12 2.37 -20.37 -23.50
C ASP A 12 2.80 -21.65 -22.74
N PRO A 13 1.94 -22.24 -21.88
CA PRO A 13 2.29 -23.43 -21.12
C PRO A 13 2.55 -24.65 -22.03
N ASP A 14 1.93 -24.69 -23.23
CA ASP A 14 2.16 -25.75 -24.21
C ASP A 14 3.37 -25.42 -25.14
N ASN A 15 3.81 -24.16 -25.16
CA ASN A 15 4.96 -23.71 -25.94
C ASN A 15 5.76 -22.60 -25.21
N PRO A 16 6.61 -22.96 -24.22
CA PRO A 16 7.25 -21.99 -23.32
C PRO A 16 8.21 -20.99 -23.99
N GLU A 17 8.56 -21.20 -25.26
CA GLU A 17 9.35 -20.25 -26.06
C GLU A 17 8.50 -19.12 -26.67
N GLN A 18 7.18 -19.22 -26.58
CA GLN A 18 6.23 -18.24 -27.09
C GLN A 18 5.49 -17.56 -25.94
N LEU A 19 5.12 -16.29 -26.14
CA LEU A 19 4.15 -15.63 -25.27
C LEU A 19 2.79 -16.31 -25.44
N ALA A 20 2.07 -16.45 -24.34
CA ALA A 20 0.69 -16.91 -24.35
C ALA A 20 -0.14 -16.02 -25.27
N ALA A 21 -1.17 -16.58 -25.90
CA ALA A 21 -1.98 -15.86 -26.88
C ALA A 21 -2.56 -14.53 -26.35
N HIS A 22 -2.86 -14.45 -25.05
CA HIS A 22 -3.34 -13.23 -24.40
C HIS A 22 -2.26 -12.16 -24.16
N CYS A 23 -0.99 -12.50 -24.31
CA CYS A 23 0.16 -11.59 -24.23
C CYS A 23 0.71 -11.17 -25.59
N LEU A 24 0.34 -11.87 -26.66
CA LEU A 24 0.78 -11.52 -28.00
C LEU A 24 0.22 -10.15 -28.41
N ALA A 25 1.10 -9.31 -28.95
CA ALA A 25 0.74 -8.09 -29.66
C ALA A 25 0.08 -6.98 -28.81
N ALA A 26 0.34 -6.94 -27.50
CA ALA A 26 -0.17 -5.91 -26.58
C ALA A 26 0.06 -4.47 -27.08
N GLU A 27 1.21 -4.20 -27.69
CA GLU A 27 1.56 -2.91 -28.32
C GLU A 27 0.63 -2.50 -29.47
N THR A 28 0.04 -3.48 -30.15
CA THR A 28 -0.80 -3.28 -31.35
C THR A 28 -2.29 -3.41 -31.07
N LEU A 29 -2.67 -3.78 -29.84
CA LEU A 29 -4.08 -3.84 -29.46
C LEU A 29 -4.67 -2.43 -29.50
N PRO A 30 -5.82 -2.24 -30.16
CA PRO A 30 -6.46 -0.94 -30.21
C PRO A 30 -6.80 -0.47 -28.79
N LEU A 31 -6.59 0.81 -28.53
CA LEU A 31 -7.07 1.44 -27.30
C LEU A 31 -8.59 1.56 -27.36
N ALA A 32 -9.25 1.39 -26.21
CA ALA A 32 -10.68 1.62 -26.11
C ALA A 32 -10.95 3.12 -25.93
N GLY A 33 -11.97 3.66 -26.61
CA GLY A 33 -12.49 5.01 -26.38
C GLY A 33 -12.24 6.02 -27.51
N ASP A 34 -12.94 7.16 -27.42
CA ASP A 34 -12.98 8.22 -28.44
C ASP A 34 -11.90 9.31 -28.24
N GLU A 35 -11.06 9.17 -27.23
CA GLU A 35 -9.97 10.10 -26.96
C GLU A 35 -8.93 10.08 -28.09
N LEU A 36 -8.36 11.25 -28.37
CA LEU A 36 -7.34 11.47 -29.39
C LEU A 36 -6.15 12.24 -28.81
N GLU A 37 -6.34 12.94 -27.70
CA GLU A 37 -5.28 13.65 -26.99
C GLU A 37 -4.30 12.67 -26.33
N SER A 38 -3.01 12.99 -26.42
CA SER A 38 -1.95 12.24 -25.74
C SER A 38 -1.36 13.00 -24.57
N PHE A 39 -1.65 14.30 -24.45
CA PHE A 39 -1.16 15.24 -23.44
C PHE A 39 0.36 15.47 -23.45
N GLY A 40 1.03 15.13 -24.56
CA GLY A 40 2.48 15.28 -24.67
C GLY A 40 3.08 14.61 -25.90
N PRO A 41 4.41 14.51 -25.97
CA PRO A 41 5.13 14.06 -27.16
C PRO A 41 4.98 12.57 -27.45
N CYS A 42 4.74 11.73 -26.45
CA CYS A 42 4.55 10.30 -26.67
C CYS A 42 3.20 10.01 -27.33
N PRO A 43 3.14 9.08 -28.30
CA PRO A 43 1.88 8.63 -28.85
C PRO A 43 1.07 7.83 -27.82
N ARG A 44 -0.23 7.67 -28.07
CA ARG A 44 -1.03 6.74 -27.28
C ARG A 44 -0.67 5.28 -27.61
N GLY A 45 -0.60 4.41 -26.60
CA GLY A 45 -0.38 2.98 -26.70
C GLY A 45 -0.53 2.27 -25.35
N ARG A 46 -0.56 0.93 -25.38
CA ARG A 46 -0.58 0.10 -24.16
C ARG A 46 0.81 -0.16 -23.58
N VAL A 47 1.85 0.33 -24.25
CA VAL A 47 3.24 0.21 -23.82
C VAL A 47 3.89 1.58 -23.89
N TRP A 48 4.47 2.01 -22.77
CA TRP A 48 5.13 3.30 -22.63
C TRP A 48 6.06 3.29 -21.42
N ASP A 49 7.04 4.20 -21.42
CA ASP A 49 7.90 4.55 -20.28
C ASP A 49 7.71 6.04 -19.98
N ALA A 50 7.12 6.35 -18.83
CA ALA A 50 6.83 7.72 -18.41
C ALA A 50 8.10 8.58 -18.34
N GLY A 51 9.23 7.98 -17.96
CA GLY A 51 10.51 8.67 -17.92
C GLY A 51 11.04 9.05 -19.31
N GLU A 52 10.75 8.24 -20.34
CA GLU A 52 11.09 8.59 -21.73
C GLU A 52 10.19 9.69 -22.29
N CYS A 53 8.92 9.66 -21.93
CA CYS A 53 7.96 10.68 -22.31
C CYS A 53 8.26 12.02 -21.64
N LEU A 54 8.61 11.98 -20.35
CA LEU A 54 9.01 13.16 -19.59
C LEU A 54 10.29 13.79 -20.15
N ALA A 55 11.30 12.98 -20.47
CA ALA A 55 12.56 13.47 -21.07
C ALA A 55 12.36 14.15 -22.45
N GLN A 56 11.31 13.76 -23.20
CA GLN A 56 10.94 14.40 -24.47
C GLN A 56 10.07 15.64 -24.28
N THR A 57 9.45 15.80 -23.12
CA THR A 57 8.58 16.93 -22.81
C THR A 57 9.44 18.15 -22.54
N SER A 58 9.18 19.25 -23.26
CA SER A 58 9.88 20.50 -22.98
C SER A 58 9.61 20.93 -21.54
N TRP A 59 10.65 21.26 -20.78
CA TRP A 59 10.50 21.75 -19.40
C TRP A 59 9.58 22.97 -19.29
N MET A 60 9.50 23.82 -20.33
CA MET A 60 8.58 24.96 -20.41
C MET A 60 7.11 24.55 -20.58
N GLN A 61 6.85 23.33 -21.05
CA GLN A 61 5.52 22.77 -21.27
C GLN A 61 5.04 21.93 -20.08
N ARG A 62 5.92 21.61 -19.12
CA ARG A 62 5.53 20.89 -17.90
C ARG A 62 4.55 21.74 -17.09
N ARG A 63 3.51 21.09 -16.58
CA ARG A 63 2.47 21.71 -15.77
C ARG A 63 2.66 21.26 -14.34
N LEU A 64 3.40 22.06 -13.58
CA LEU A 64 3.67 21.81 -12.18
C LEU A 64 2.85 22.74 -11.30
N TYR A 65 2.28 22.19 -10.25
CA TYR A 65 1.41 22.88 -9.32
C TYR A 65 1.88 22.65 -7.88
N THR A 66 1.55 23.59 -7.02
CA THR A 66 1.59 23.45 -5.56
C THR A 66 0.30 24.03 -4.99
N HIS A 67 0.19 24.15 -3.69
CA HIS A 67 -0.96 24.76 -3.05
C HIS A 67 -0.56 25.85 -2.06
N GLY A 68 -1.45 26.81 -1.85
CA GLY A 68 -1.28 27.78 -0.77
C GLY A 68 -1.79 27.27 0.58
N PHE A 69 -1.72 28.13 1.59
CA PHE A 69 -2.17 27.84 2.95
C PHE A 69 -3.68 27.61 3.09
N ASP A 70 -4.47 28.08 2.11
CA ASP A 70 -5.92 27.89 2.05
C ASP A 70 -6.32 26.92 0.92
N ASN A 71 -5.40 26.02 0.54
CA ASN A 71 -5.58 24.95 -0.44
C ASN A 71 -5.87 25.40 -1.88
N GLN A 72 -5.75 26.69 -2.20
CA GLN A 72 -5.81 27.14 -3.59
C GLN A 72 -4.65 26.56 -4.39
N LEU A 73 -4.92 26.05 -5.59
CA LEU A 73 -3.89 25.55 -6.49
C LEU A 73 -3.07 26.73 -7.05
N ILE A 74 -1.76 26.56 -7.11
CA ILE A 74 -0.81 27.57 -7.58
C ILE A 74 0.09 26.91 -8.61
N ARG A 75 0.04 27.39 -9.85
CA ARG A 75 0.97 26.97 -10.90
C ARG A 75 2.40 27.42 -10.55
N ILE A 76 3.39 26.55 -10.68
CA ILE A 76 4.79 26.86 -10.32
C ILE A 76 5.44 27.74 -11.39
N THR A 77 5.23 27.42 -12.67
CA THR A 77 5.81 28.19 -13.79
C THR A 77 4.79 28.58 -14.85
N GLU A 78 4.97 29.75 -15.44
CA GLU A 78 4.23 30.26 -16.60
C GLU A 78 5.22 30.72 -17.67
N GLY A 79 5.18 30.12 -18.85
CA GLY A 79 6.09 30.48 -19.95
C GLY A 79 7.57 30.24 -19.65
N GLY A 80 7.89 29.32 -18.73
CA GLY A 80 9.27 29.01 -18.32
C GLY A 80 9.83 29.94 -17.22
N GLU A 81 9.03 30.85 -16.68
CA GLU A 81 9.39 31.66 -15.52
C GLU A 81 8.54 31.30 -14.30
N PRO A 82 9.02 31.51 -13.07
CA PRO A 82 8.21 31.37 -11.86
C PRO A 82 6.91 32.18 -11.99
N SER A 83 5.77 31.56 -11.67
CA SER A 83 4.51 32.31 -11.61
C SER A 83 4.55 33.32 -10.46
N ALA A 84 3.77 34.40 -10.58
CA ALA A 84 3.65 35.37 -9.49
C ALA A 84 3.10 34.73 -8.20
N GLY A 85 2.18 33.76 -8.33
CA GLY A 85 1.64 33.02 -7.19
C GLY A 85 2.70 32.20 -6.46
N PHE A 86 3.56 31.50 -7.22
CA PHE A 86 4.65 30.72 -6.66
C PHE A 86 5.70 31.59 -5.98
N SER A 87 6.14 32.68 -6.61
CA SER A 87 7.10 33.61 -5.99
C SER A 87 6.57 34.20 -4.68
N ASN A 88 5.30 34.60 -4.65
CA ASN A 88 4.67 35.11 -3.43
C ASN A 88 4.61 34.03 -2.33
N LEU A 89 4.30 32.79 -2.68
CA LEU A 89 4.25 31.67 -1.76
C LEU A 89 5.63 31.38 -1.15
N VAL A 90 6.68 31.27 -1.96
CA VAL A 90 8.05 31.01 -1.48
C VAL A 90 8.53 32.14 -0.58
N MET A 91 8.24 33.40 -0.92
CA MET A 91 8.55 34.55 -0.07
C MET A 91 7.81 34.48 1.28
N ALA A 92 6.54 34.09 1.29
CA ALA A 92 5.77 33.91 2.52
C ALA A 92 6.33 32.77 3.38
N LEU A 93 6.70 31.63 2.78
CA LEU A 93 7.35 30.52 3.48
C LEU A 93 8.71 30.94 4.07
N ASN A 94 9.50 31.70 3.32
CA ASN A 94 10.79 32.22 3.79
C ASN A 94 10.62 33.15 5.00
N GLN A 95 9.62 34.03 4.98
CA GLN A 95 9.28 34.89 6.12
C GLN A 95 8.81 34.10 7.36
N GLN A 96 8.18 32.94 7.15
CA GLN A 96 7.83 32.02 8.24
C GLN A 96 9.01 31.13 8.71
N GLY A 97 10.18 31.25 8.08
CA GLY A 97 11.35 30.42 8.39
C GLY A 97 11.22 28.97 7.89
N LYS A 98 10.33 28.69 6.94
CA LYS A 98 10.10 27.36 6.34
C LYS A 98 10.99 27.07 5.13
N ILE A 99 11.77 28.05 4.69
CA ILE A 99 12.78 27.90 3.63
C ILE A 99 14.16 27.87 4.28
N ASN A 100 14.89 26.79 4.05
CA ASN A 100 16.21 26.52 4.61
C ASN A 100 17.15 25.91 3.54
N PRO A 101 18.29 26.56 3.22
CA PRO A 101 18.72 27.85 3.75
C PRO A 101 17.77 28.99 3.33
N PRO A 102 17.61 30.04 4.18
CA PRO A 102 16.79 31.20 3.84
C PRO A 102 17.19 31.83 2.51
N LEU A 103 16.26 32.57 1.90
CA LEU A 103 16.57 33.33 0.70
C LEU A 103 17.54 34.47 1.00
N SER A 104 18.46 34.71 0.07
CA SER A 104 19.49 35.74 0.16
C SER A 104 18.91 37.10 -0.20
N ASN A 105 19.11 38.09 0.68
CA ASN A 105 18.58 39.44 0.47
C ASN A 105 19.16 40.10 -0.80
N GLY A 106 18.30 40.44 -1.75
CA GLY A 106 18.65 41.00 -3.05
C GLY A 106 18.76 39.98 -4.18
N ASP A 107 18.74 38.69 -3.87
CA ASP A 107 18.82 37.57 -4.82
C ASP A 107 17.56 36.69 -4.79
N GLU A 108 16.49 37.11 -4.10
CA GLU A 108 15.30 36.28 -3.88
C GLU A 108 14.68 35.80 -5.19
N ASP A 109 14.53 36.69 -6.18
CA ASP A 109 13.97 36.34 -7.50
C ASP A 109 14.85 35.32 -8.24
N VAL A 110 16.17 35.41 -8.09
CA VAL A 110 17.14 34.50 -8.73
C VAL A 110 17.06 33.12 -8.10
N GLU A 111 16.97 33.06 -6.77
CA GLU A 111 16.88 31.80 -6.03
C GLU A 111 15.52 31.12 -6.21
N ILE A 112 14.41 31.89 -6.23
CA ILE A 112 13.08 31.38 -6.56
C ILE A 112 13.05 30.83 -7.99
N LYS A 113 13.70 31.52 -8.93
CA LYS A 113 13.87 31.01 -10.29
C LYS A 113 14.64 29.69 -10.30
N ALA A 114 15.75 29.60 -9.57
CA ALA A 114 16.53 28.36 -9.47
C ALA A 114 15.69 27.20 -8.91
N MET A 115 14.82 27.45 -7.93
CA MET A 115 13.88 26.45 -7.40
C MET A 115 12.89 25.97 -8.48
N ALA A 116 12.27 26.90 -9.21
CA ALA A 116 11.32 26.57 -10.27
C ALA A 116 11.97 25.85 -11.47
N ASP A 117 13.16 26.32 -11.87
CA ASP A 117 13.99 25.72 -12.91
C ASP A 117 14.38 24.29 -12.51
N PHE A 118 14.72 24.05 -11.23
CA PHE A 118 15.02 22.71 -10.73
C PHE A 118 13.81 21.77 -10.80
N LEU A 119 12.65 22.20 -10.28
CA LEU A 119 11.41 21.40 -10.29
C LEU A 119 10.96 21.04 -11.71
N THR A 120 11.08 21.98 -12.65
CA THR A 120 10.73 21.75 -14.06
C THR A 120 11.77 20.93 -14.82
N GLY A 121 12.97 20.72 -14.26
CA GLY A 121 14.02 19.93 -14.89
C GLY A 121 14.87 20.72 -15.90
N VAL A 122 14.99 22.03 -15.72
CA VAL A 122 15.90 22.86 -16.53
C VAL A 122 17.33 22.40 -16.29
N GLY A 123 18.06 22.09 -17.37
CA GLY A 123 19.46 21.70 -17.29
C GLY A 123 19.67 20.28 -16.75
N LEU A 124 18.63 19.43 -16.80
CA LEU A 124 18.74 18.01 -16.51
C LEU A 124 19.85 17.34 -17.34
N PRO A 125 20.68 16.46 -16.74
CA PRO A 125 21.68 15.69 -17.48
C PRO A 125 21.04 14.81 -18.56
N ASP A 126 21.73 14.66 -19.69
CA ASP A 126 21.32 13.73 -20.75
C ASP A 126 21.16 12.32 -20.16
N ASN A 127 20.01 11.69 -20.38
CA ASN A 127 19.55 10.39 -19.85
C ASN A 127 18.90 10.39 -18.46
N TRP A 128 18.74 11.54 -17.80
CA TRP A 128 17.93 11.58 -16.59
C TRP A 128 16.44 11.57 -16.93
N LYS A 129 15.68 10.64 -16.33
CA LYS A 129 14.28 10.36 -16.69
C LYS A 129 13.29 10.72 -15.58
N LEU A 130 13.45 10.10 -14.41
CA LEU A 130 12.66 10.35 -13.20
C LEU A 130 13.60 10.28 -11.98
N PRO A 131 13.37 11.05 -10.91
CA PRO A 131 14.16 10.94 -9.68
C PRO A 131 14.02 9.56 -9.03
N GLY A 132 14.71 9.36 -7.91
CA GLY A 132 14.48 8.19 -7.08
C GLY A 132 13.01 8.10 -6.66
N LEU A 133 12.48 6.88 -6.67
CA LEU A 133 11.10 6.56 -6.31
C LEU A 133 11.14 5.78 -4.99
N SER A 134 11.72 6.38 -3.95
CA SER A 134 11.90 5.65 -2.70
C SER A 134 10.53 5.33 -2.09
N ASN A 135 10.20 4.03 -1.97
CA ASN A 135 9.00 3.49 -1.31
C ASN A 135 7.61 3.92 -1.84
N SER A 136 7.51 4.74 -2.88
CA SER A 136 6.24 5.07 -3.55
C SER A 136 5.93 4.07 -4.68
N ALA A 137 4.91 3.23 -4.51
CA ALA A 137 4.42 2.38 -5.58
C ALA A 137 3.50 3.18 -6.53
N PRO A 138 3.53 2.90 -7.86
CA PRO A 138 2.59 3.51 -8.79
C PRO A 138 1.14 3.12 -8.44
N MET A 139 0.25 4.09 -8.40
CA MET A 139 -1.19 3.93 -8.16
C MET A 139 -1.98 4.21 -9.44
N LEU A 140 -2.87 3.31 -9.84
CA LEU A 140 -3.68 3.45 -11.03
C LEU A 140 -5.01 4.14 -10.72
N ILE A 141 -5.26 5.28 -11.36
CA ILE A 141 -6.54 5.98 -11.35
C ILE A 141 -7.32 5.61 -12.60
N ARG A 142 -8.41 4.87 -12.37
CA ARG A 142 -9.42 4.55 -13.38
C ARG A 142 -10.62 5.47 -13.24
N ARG A 143 -11.32 5.67 -14.34
CA ARG A 143 -12.66 6.26 -14.31
C ARG A 143 -13.62 5.32 -13.61
N VAL A 144 -14.67 5.91 -13.04
CA VAL A 144 -15.84 5.13 -12.63
C VAL A 144 -16.36 4.36 -13.87
N PRO A 145 -16.66 3.05 -13.77
CA PRO A 145 -17.14 2.29 -14.92
C PRO A 145 -18.46 2.85 -15.45
N GLN A 146 -18.69 2.72 -16.76
CA GLN A 146 -19.99 3.09 -17.35
C GLN A 146 -21.11 2.31 -16.65
N HIS A 147 -22.19 3.01 -16.32
CA HIS A 147 -23.36 2.39 -15.72
C HIS A 147 -24.00 1.40 -16.72
N ASP A 148 -24.09 0.13 -16.33
CA ASP A 148 -24.85 -0.89 -17.05
C ASP A 148 -26.13 -1.23 -16.27
N ALA A 149 -27.30 -1.03 -16.90
CA ALA A 149 -28.58 -1.37 -16.27
C ALA A 149 -28.73 -2.87 -15.92
N LYS A 150 -27.89 -3.75 -16.49
CA LYS A 150 -27.88 -5.20 -16.21
C LYS A 150 -26.83 -5.60 -15.18
N PHE A 151 -25.86 -4.74 -14.90
CA PHE A 151 -24.71 -5.04 -14.05
C PHE A 151 -24.33 -3.81 -13.25
N LEU A 152 -24.36 -3.90 -11.92
CA LEU A 152 -23.90 -2.79 -11.11
C LEU A 152 -22.40 -2.59 -11.36
N PRO A 153 -21.95 -1.40 -11.81
CA PRO A 153 -20.53 -1.14 -11.93
C PRO A 153 -19.91 -1.28 -10.53
N SER A 154 -19.14 -2.33 -10.24
CA SER A 154 -18.57 -2.49 -8.90
C SER A 154 -17.60 -1.35 -8.62
N VAL A 155 -17.81 -0.63 -7.53
CA VAL A 155 -16.78 0.27 -7.01
C VAL A 155 -15.64 -0.59 -6.50
N GLY A 156 -14.42 -0.33 -6.98
CA GLY A 156 -13.22 -1.03 -6.52
C GLY A 156 -13.10 -0.86 -5.01
N ILE A 157 -13.27 -1.96 -4.27
CA ILE A 157 -13.04 -2.02 -2.84
C ILE A 157 -12.04 -3.15 -2.61
N ARG A 158 -11.20 -2.97 -1.58
CA ARG A 158 -10.24 -3.95 -1.05
C ARG A 158 -10.87 -5.23 -0.49
N ASP A 159 -12.16 -5.44 -0.71
CA ASP A 159 -12.95 -6.57 -0.21
C ASP A 159 -13.57 -7.31 -1.41
N PRO A 160 -13.17 -8.56 -1.68
CA PRO A 160 -13.54 -9.28 -2.91
C PRO A 160 -15.02 -9.57 -2.99
N HIS A 161 -15.72 -9.46 -1.86
CA HIS A 161 -17.10 -9.87 -1.75
C HIS A 161 -18.12 -8.84 -2.22
N CYS A 162 -17.69 -7.59 -2.43
CA CYS A 162 -18.54 -6.54 -2.99
C CYS A 162 -18.63 -6.56 -4.51
N ALA A 163 -17.70 -7.25 -5.19
CA ALA A 163 -17.58 -7.19 -6.63
C ALA A 163 -18.55 -8.17 -7.33
N GLY A 164 -19.24 -7.70 -8.38
CA GLY A 164 -19.87 -8.57 -9.38
C GLY A 164 -21.34 -8.98 -9.17
N ARG A 165 -22.11 -8.33 -8.29
CA ARG A 165 -23.53 -8.68 -8.06
C ARG A 165 -24.44 -8.20 -9.20
N ARG A 166 -25.42 -9.02 -9.61
CA ARG A 166 -26.43 -8.68 -10.63
C ARG A 166 -27.51 -7.76 -10.06
N ASN A 167 -28.00 -6.82 -10.87
CA ASN A 167 -29.15 -5.99 -10.51
C ASN A 167 -30.40 -6.83 -10.24
N VAL A 168 -30.99 -6.68 -9.06
CA VAL A 168 -32.35 -7.17 -8.77
C VAL A 168 -33.34 -6.07 -9.15
N GLN A 169 -34.55 -6.44 -9.55
CA GLN A 169 -35.59 -5.46 -9.88
C GLN A 169 -35.95 -4.62 -8.64
N GLY A 170 -35.51 -3.35 -8.60
CA GLY A 170 -35.75 -2.41 -7.49
C GLY A 170 -34.47 -1.88 -6.83
N ASP A 171 -33.33 -2.53 -7.06
CA ASP A 171 -32.01 -2.08 -6.61
C ASP A 171 -31.51 -0.95 -7.51
N ASN A 172 -31.30 0.24 -6.95
CA ASN A 172 -30.73 1.37 -7.66
C ASN A 172 -29.54 1.93 -6.87
N VAL A 173 -28.43 2.17 -7.55
CA VAL A 173 -27.37 3.07 -7.05
C VAL A 173 -27.87 4.51 -7.04
N PRO A 174 -27.23 5.44 -6.29
CA PRO A 174 -27.67 6.82 -6.24
C PRO A 174 -27.73 7.43 -7.65
N ASP A 175 -28.78 8.18 -7.97
CA ASP A 175 -28.91 8.85 -9.28
C ASP A 175 -27.71 9.77 -9.57
N THR A 176 -27.13 10.35 -8.53
CA THR A 176 -25.91 11.16 -8.62
C THR A 176 -24.69 10.35 -9.07
N LEU A 177 -24.61 9.07 -8.67
CA LEU A 177 -23.53 8.17 -9.10
C LEU A 177 -23.72 7.77 -10.57
N GLN A 178 -24.96 7.51 -10.99
CA GLN A 178 -25.26 7.22 -12.41
C GLN A 178 -24.91 8.43 -13.31
N ALA A 179 -25.22 9.64 -12.85
CA ALA A 179 -24.84 10.86 -13.53
C ALA A 179 -23.32 11.02 -13.62
N PHE A 180 -22.60 10.83 -12.51
CA PHE A 180 -21.14 10.87 -12.46
C PHE A 180 -20.51 9.82 -13.39
N ALA A 181 -21.01 8.58 -13.35
CA ALA A 181 -20.57 7.50 -14.23
C ALA A 181 -20.82 7.78 -15.71
N SER A 182 -21.88 8.51 -16.05
CA SER A 182 -22.13 8.94 -17.43
C SER A 182 -21.15 10.04 -17.85
N GLN A 183 -20.98 11.06 -17.00
CA GLN A 183 -20.10 12.22 -17.24
C GLN A 183 -18.62 11.83 -17.36
N ALA A 184 -18.16 10.83 -16.60
CA ALA A 184 -16.76 10.38 -16.64
C ALA A 184 -16.32 9.84 -18.03
N TRP A 185 -17.28 9.51 -18.91
CA TRP A 185 -17.03 9.03 -20.26
C TRP A 185 -17.47 10.02 -21.35
N GLU A 186 -17.88 11.23 -20.96
CA GLU A 186 -18.09 12.30 -21.92
C GLU A 186 -16.74 12.85 -22.38
N THR A 187 -16.60 13.03 -23.69
CA THR A 187 -15.41 13.67 -24.25
C THR A 187 -15.65 15.14 -24.50
N THR A 188 -14.61 15.93 -24.29
CA THR A 188 -14.56 17.35 -24.61
C THR A 188 -13.45 17.60 -25.65
N ALA A 189 -13.54 18.73 -26.34
CA ALA A 189 -12.51 19.17 -27.28
C ALA A 189 -12.46 20.70 -27.28
N GLY A 190 -11.27 21.28 -27.37
CA GLY A 190 -11.07 22.72 -27.25
C GLY A 190 -9.77 23.04 -26.56
N GLY A 191 -9.47 24.33 -26.43
CA GLY A 191 -8.28 24.78 -25.70
C GLY A 191 -7.01 24.08 -26.17
N GLY A 192 -6.70 24.11 -27.47
CA GLY A 192 -5.47 23.54 -28.03
C GLY A 192 -5.28 22.02 -27.92
N PHE A 193 -6.17 21.30 -27.22
CA PHE A 193 -6.17 19.85 -27.10
C PHE A 193 -7.16 19.22 -28.08
N ALA A 194 -6.83 18.01 -28.50
CA ALA A 194 -7.74 17.14 -29.24
C ALA A 194 -8.86 16.62 -28.32
N THR A 195 -9.74 15.78 -28.87
CA THR A 195 -10.79 15.11 -28.09
C THR A 195 -10.19 14.35 -26.90
N HIS A 196 -10.65 14.59 -25.70
CA HIS A 196 -10.16 13.96 -24.47
C HIS A 196 -11.27 13.79 -23.44
N TYR A 197 -11.01 13.02 -22.39
CA TYR A 197 -11.90 12.93 -21.25
C TYR A 197 -11.45 13.90 -20.16
N ASP A 198 -12.39 14.65 -19.60
CA ASP A 198 -12.10 15.51 -18.44
C ASP A 198 -11.61 14.66 -17.27
N TYR A 199 -12.27 13.53 -17.01
CA TYR A 199 -11.80 12.51 -16.08
C TYR A 199 -10.82 11.55 -16.78
N ALA A 200 -9.61 12.05 -17.05
CA ALA A 200 -8.55 11.24 -17.63
C ALA A 200 -8.10 10.11 -16.67
N GLU A 201 -7.72 8.97 -17.22
CA GLU A 201 -7.11 7.88 -16.44
C GLU A 201 -5.60 8.10 -16.34
N ALA A 202 -5.03 7.83 -15.16
CA ALA A 202 -3.63 8.15 -14.91
C ALA A 202 -2.95 7.16 -13.97
N VAL A 203 -1.62 7.12 -14.01
CA VAL A 203 -0.77 6.49 -13.00
C VAL A 203 -0.16 7.59 -12.14
N LEU A 204 -0.42 7.56 -10.84
CA LEU A 204 0.16 8.48 -9.88
C LEU A 204 1.36 7.86 -9.18
N ILE A 205 2.41 8.66 -8.98
CA ILE A 205 3.60 8.22 -8.26
C ILE A 205 4.35 9.41 -7.66
N GLY A 206 4.78 9.28 -6.41
CA GLY A 206 5.66 10.25 -5.75
C GLY A 206 7.13 10.02 -6.08
N ASP A 207 7.91 11.10 -6.05
CA ASP A 207 9.35 11.08 -6.24
C ASP A 207 10.13 11.69 -5.06
N ASP A 208 11.44 11.53 -5.07
CA ASP A 208 12.36 12.08 -4.07
C ASP A 208 12.50 13.62 -4.11
N PHE A 209 12.08 14.28 -5.19
CA PHE A 209 12.07 15.76 -5.24
C PHE A 209 10.86 16.35 -4.52
N GLY A 210 9.87 15.51 -4.21
CA GLY A 210 8.64 15.93 -3.59
C GLY A 210 7.53 16.21 -4.59
N ILE A 211 7.65 15.70 -5.82
CA ILE A 211 6.63 15.79 -6.85
C ILE A 211 5.80 14.50 -6.84
N LEU A 212 4.49 14.65 -6.72
CA LEU A 212 3.52 13.64 -7.11
C LEU A 212 3.24 13.83 -8.61
N HIS A 213 3.70 12.89 -9.43
CA HIS A 213 3.43 12.89 -10.87
C HIS A 213 2.11 12.19 -11.18
N ALA A 214 1.39 12.67 -12.19
CA ALA A 214 0.28 11.95 -12.82
C ALA A 214 0.59 11.72 -14.31
N PHE A 215 0.77 10.46 -14.70
CA PHE A 215 1.05 10.07 -16.09
C PHE A 215 -0.19 9.50 -16.75
N HIS A 216 -0.57 9.99 -17.92
CA HIS A 216 -1.73 9.51 -18.66
C HIS A 216 -1.62 8.01 -18.97
N TYR A 217 -2.65 7.24 -18.60
CA TYR A 217 -2.60 5.78 -18.59
C TYR A 217 -2.33 5.15 -19.97
N ASP A 218 -2.74 5.82 -21.03
CA ASP A 218 -2.62 5.34 -22.41
C ASP A 218 -1.49 6.01 -23.20
N SER A 219 -0.67 6.89 -22.62
CA SER A 219 0.47 7.48 -23.35
C SER A 219 1.75 7.62 -22.54
N GLY A 220 1.68 7.54 -21.21
CA GLY A 220 2.81 7.81 -20.32
C GLY A 220 3.22 9.29 -20.25
N ASN A 221 2.53 10.19 -20.95
CA ASN A 221 2.81 11.64 -20.87
C ASN A 221 2.32 12.20 -19.52
N GLU A 222 3.09 13.14 -18.96
CA GLU A 222 2.75 13.82 -17.69
C GLU A 222 1.53 14.75 -17.88
N LEU A 223 0.42 14.41 -17.22
CA LEU A 223 -0.75 15.30 -17.12
C LEU A 223 -0.37 16.52 -16.28
N PHE A 224 0.12 16.28 -15.06
CA PHE A 224 0.66 17.31 -14.19
C PHE A 224 1.66 16.71 -13.20
N GLY A 225 2.43 17.58 -12.54
CA GLY A 225 3.13 17.26 -11.30
C GLY A 225 2.66 18.17 -10.17
N PHE A 226 2.51 17.62 -8.97
CA PHE A 226 2.04 18.35 -7.79
C PHE A 226 3.09 18.30 -6.68
N VAL A 227 3.45 19.47 -6.13
CA VAL A 227 4.42 19.60 -5.04
C VAL A 227 3.69 20.03 -3.77
N PRO A 228 3.56 19.14 -2.75
CA PRO A 228 3.02 19.51 -1.45
C PRO A 228 3.74 20.72 -0.86
N LEU A 229 3.01 21.61 -0.18
CA LEU A 229 3.56 22.84 0.37
C LEU A 229 4.74 22.56 1.33
N ALA A 230 4.66 21.51 2.13
CA ALA A 230 5.74 21.09 3.03
C ALA A 230 7.05 20.74 2.29
N LEU A 231 6.97 20.31 1.03
CA LEU A 231 8.13 19.85 0.24
C LEU A 231 8.73 20.94 -0.66
N ILE A 232 8.19 22.15 -0.67
CA ILE A 232 8.77 23.28 -1.42
C ILE A 232 10.20 23.58 -0.96
N ASN A 233 10.52 23.29 0.31
CA ASN A 233 11.87 23.43 0.82
C ASN A 233 12.88 22.47 0.16
N ASN A 234 12.44 21.29 -0.32
CA ASN A 234 13.33 20.36 -1.02
C ASN A 234 13.88 21.01 -2.29
N ALA A 235 13.03 21.76 -3.02
CA ALA A 235 13.47 22.53 -4.18
C ALA A 235 14.54 23.58 -3.82
N ARG A 236 14.45 24.20 -2.63
CA ARG A 236 15.49 25.13 -2.15
C ARG A 236 16.80 24.39 -1.87
N VAL A 237 16.76 23.28 -1.13
CA VAL A 237 17.95 22.52 -0.76
C VAL A 237 18.66 22.00 -2.01
N LEU A 238 17.90 21.42 -2.94
CA LEU A 238 18.45 20.76 -4.12
C LEU A 238 18.91 21.75 -5.21
N SER A 239 18.20 22.86 -5.41
CA SER A 239 18.58 23.84 -6.46
C SER A 239 19.92 24.53 -6.21
N ILE A 240 20.39 24.60 -4.96
CA ILE A 240 21.68 25.23 -4.61
C ILE A 240 22.86 24.53 -5.29
N ASN A 241 22.79 23.20 -5.41
CA ASN A 241 23.83 22.40 -6.05
C ASN A 241 23.57 22.25 -7.56
N GLY A 242 22.46 22.80 -8.07
CA GLY A 242 22.11 22.77 -9.49
C GLY A 242 22.04 21.35 -10.04
N PRO A 243 22.51 21.10 -11.28
CA PRO A 243 22.32 19.82 -11.94
C PRO A 243 22.95 18.61 -11.24
N THR A 244 23.92 18.79 -10.33
CA THR A 244 24.53 17.67 -9.61
C THR A 244 23.61 17.09 -8.54
N ALA A 245 22.55 17.80 -8.14
CA ALA A 245 21.53 17.31 -7.20
C ALA A 245 20.42 16.48 -7.85
N PHE A 246 20.41 16.33 -9.18
CA PHE A 246 19.43 15.46 -9.84
C PHE A 246 19.65 13.97 -9.53
N GLY A 247 20.83 13.60 -9.03
CA GLY A 247 21.07 12.33 -8.34
C GLY A 247 21.14 12.58 -6.83
N GLN A 248 20.29 11.91 -6.06
CA GLN A 248 20.41 11.91 -4.59
C GLN A 248 21.70 11.19 -4.18
N PRO A 249 22.38 11.62 -3.10
CA PRO A 249 23.54 10.93 -2.57
C PRO A 249 23.24 9.45 -2.25
N GLU A 250 24.24 8.57 -2.41
CA GLU A 250 24.10 7.16 -2.01
C GLU A 250 23.94 7.01 -0.48
N ALA A 251 24.49 7.96 0.27
CA ALA A 251 24.37 8.01 1.72
C ALA A 251 22.96 8.46 2.13
N LEU A 252 22.23 7.59 2.84
CA LEU A 252 20.85 7.86 3.27
C LEU A 252 20.72 9.09 4.17
N GLU A 253 21.76 9.36 4.95
CA GLU A 253 21.81 10.51 5.87
C GLU A 253 21.85 11.86 5.14
N ASP A 254 22.34 11.86 3.89
CA ASP A 254 22.39 13.03 3.02
C ASP A 254 21.24 13.04 2.00
N HIS A 255 20.37 12.02 2.02
CA HIS A 255 19.27 11.86 1.07
C HIS A 255 18.11 12.78 1.45
N VAL A 256 17.66 13.60 0.50
CA VAL A 256 16.46 14.44 0.67
C VAL A 256 15.24 13.66 0.19
N PHE A 257 14.37 13.28 1.12
CA PHE A 257 13.15 12.53 0.80
C PHE A 257 12.01 13.46 0.38
N GLY A 258 11.28 13.03 -0.65
CA GLY A 258 10.12 13.71 -1.20
C GLY A 258 8.81 13.01 -0.85
N VAL A 259 7.96 12.76 -1.86
CA VAL A 259 6.73 12.00 -1.68
C VAL A 259 7.08 10.51 -1.76
N ALA A 260 7.44 9.94 -0.61
CA ALA A 260 7.90 8.56 -0.51
C ALA A 260 6.80 7.56 -0.05
N SER A 261 5.59 8.05 0.26
CA SER A 261 4.45 7.19 0.57
C SER A 261 3.66 6.81 -0.68
N THR A 262 3.09 5.62 -0.69
CA THR A 262 2.20 5.18 -1.77
C THR A 262 0.83 5.87 -1.65
N VAL A 263 0.31 6.37 -2.76
CA VAL A 263 -1.04 6.96 -2.83
C VAL A 263 -2.12 5.92 -2.60
N ASN A 264 -3.16 6.28 -1.85
CA ASN A 264 -4.44 5.55 -1.83
C ASN A 264 -5.51 6.35 -2.57
N ALA A 265 -6.47 5.68 -3.19
CA ALA A 265 -7.50 6.34 -3.97
C ALA A 265 -8.88 5.67 -3.84
N GLY A 266 -9.93 6.42 -4.13
CA GLY A 266 -11.27 5.89 -4.26
C GLY A 266 -12.34 6.97 -4.43
N TRP A 267 -13.53 6.57 -4.85
CA TRP A 267 -14.63 7.50 -5.07
C TRP A 267 -15.34 7.83 -3.77
N ILE A 268 -15.67 9.10 -3.57
CA ILE A 268 -16.45 9.57 -2.43
C ILE A 268 -17.52 10.54 -2.90
N PHE A 269 -18.60 10.64 -2.13
CA PHE A 269 -19.59 11.70 -2.30
C PHE A 269 -19.28 12.85 -1.34
N ASP A 270 -18.99 14.02 -1.90
CA ASP A 270 -18.83 15.27 -1.15
C ASP A 270 -20.21 15.89 -0.94
N GLU A 271 -20.76 15.72 0.26
CA GLU A 271 -22.07 16.24 0.64
C GLU A 271 -22.12 17.78 0.62
N GLY A 272 -21.00 18.44 0.97
CA GLY A 272 -20.90 19.90 1.01
C GLY A 272 -20.94 20.52 -0.38
N ALA A 273 -20.26 19.90 -1.35
CA ALA A 273 -20.29 20.28 -2.76
C ALA A 273 -21.41 19.62 -3.56
N ASN A 274 -22.10 18.63 -2.98
CA ASN A 274 -23.13 17.80 -3.63
C ASN A 274 -22.64 17.18 -4.95
N LYS A 275 -21.42 16.61 -4.96
CA LYS A 275 -20.82 15.97 -6.14
C LYS A 275 -19.98 14.75 -5.76
N TRP A 276 -19.82 13.83 -6.72
CA TRP A 276 -18.86 12.75 -6.62
C TRP A 276 -17.46 13.26 -6.96
N ARG A 277 -16.47 12.71 -6.25
CA ARG A 277 -15.04 13.01 -6.44
C ARG A 277 -14.26 11.71 -6.53
N HIS A 278 -13.13 11.74 -7.22
CA HIS A 278 -12.13 10.67 -7.10
C HIS A 278 -11.04 11.17 -6.18
N LEU A 279 -11.07 10.71 -4.94
CA LEU A 279 -10.10 11.10 -3.95
C LEU A 279 -8.77 10.40 -4.19
N THR A 280 -7.67 11.13 -4.02
CA THR A 280 -6.36 10.57 -3.73
C THR A 280 -5.90 11.10 -2.38
N VAL A 281 -5.31 10.24 -1.57
CA VAL A 281 -4.83 10.57 -0.22
C VAL A 281 -3.47 9.91 0.01
N PHE A 282 -2.55 10.66 0.59
CA PHE A 282 -1.20 10.18 0.86
C PHE A 282 -0.52 11.01 1.96
N GLY A 283 0.43 10.36 2.63
CA GLY A 283 1.43 11.03 3.45
C GLY A 283 2.70 11.29 2.64
N LEU A 284 3.70 11.90 3.28
CA LEU A 284 5.02 12.14 2.70
C LEU A 284 6.03 11.04 3.06
N GLY A 285 5.69 10.12 3.97
CA GLY A 285 6.62 9.11 4.47
C GLY A 285 7.80 9.78 5.18
N PRO A 286 9.07 9.37 4.92
CA PRO A 286 10.24 10.08 5.45
C PRO A 286 10.40 11.52 4.96
N GLY A 287 9.69 11.94 3.91
CA GLY A 287 9.77 13.32 3.40
C GLY A 287 9.09 14.36 4.29
N GLY A 288 8.24 13.95 5.24
CA GLY A 288 7.65 14.88 6.19
C GLY A 288 6.40 14.40 6.90
N THR A 289 5.78 15.33 7.63
CA THR A 289 4.70 15.02 8.58
C THR A 289 3.29 15.32 8.05
N GLU A 290 3.17 15.79 6.82
CA GLU A 290 1.90 16.22 6.25
C GLU A 290 1.13 15.03 5.63
N ILE A 291 -0.20 15.05 5.77
CA ILE A 291 -1.14 14.25 4.97
C ILE A 291 -1.98 15.19 4.12
N LEU A 292 -2.23 14.80 2.88
CA LEU A 292 -2.96 15.59 1.91
C LEU A 292 -4.05 14.75 1.23
N SER A 293 -5.12 15.44 0.83
CA SER A 293 -6.21 14.87 0.05
C SER A 293 -6.53 15.72 -1.16
N LEU A 294 -6.52 15.10 -2.35
CA LEU A 294 -6.74 15.73 -3.64
C LEU A 294 -7.95 15.10 -4.35
N ASP A 295 -8.73 15.92 -5.06
CA ASP A 295 -9.71 15.45 -6.04
C ASP A 295 -9.07 15.38 -7.42
N VAL A 296 -8.99 14.17 -7.98
CA VAL A 296 -8.40 13.88 -9.29
C VAL A 296 -9.45 13.46 -10.32
N SER A 297 -10.72 13.83 -10.13
CA SER A 297 -11.80 13.48 -11.06
C SER A 297 -11.80 14.28 -12.37
N HIS A 298 -10.84 15.19 -12.59
CA HIS A 298 -10.85 16.15 -13.72
C HIS A 298 -9.44 16.45 -14.29
N MET A 299 -8.52 15.48 -14.23
CA MET A 299 -7.12 15.64 -14.64
C MET A 299 -6.87 15.97 -16.12
N GLY A 300 -7.88 15.77 -16.99
CA GLY A 300 -7.79 16.10 -18.41
C GLY A 300 -7.89 17.60 -18.69
N GLN A 301 -8.44 18.39 -17.76
CA GLN A 301 -8.61 19.83 -17.90
C GLN A 301 -7.30 20.57 -17.61
N LEU A 302 -6.62 21.10 -18.64
CA LEU A 302 -5.22 21.51 -18.50
C LEU A 302 -4.84 22.85 -19.18
N GLN A 303 -5.77 23.55 -19.81
CA GLN A 303 -5.46 24.87 -20.42
C GLN A 303 -5.77 26.04 -19.48
N ASP A 304 -7.04 26.20 -19.11
CA ASP A 304 -7.51 27.34 -18.30
C ASP A 304 -8.10 26.91 -16.94
N ASP A 305 -8.21 25.60 -16.71
CA ASP A 305 -8.77 25.00 -15.51
C ASP A 305 -7.67 24.26 -14.72
N ASP A 306 -7.89 24.15 -13.42
CA ASP A 306 -7.02 23.38 -12.54
C ASP A 306 -7.25 21.88 -12.77
N PRO A 307 -6.21 21.04 -12.90
CA PRO A 307 -6.37 19.60 -13.16
C PRO A 307 -6.75 18.78 -11.92
N LEU A 308 -6.76 19.43 -10.75
CA LEU A 308 -7.08 18.82 -9.47
C LEU A 308 -7.56 19.90 -8.49
N ASP A 309 -8.36 19.48 -7.49
CA ASP A 309 -8.63 20.30 -6.31
C ASP A 309 -7.79 19.78 -5.12
N VAL A 310 -7.22 20.67 -4.32
CA VAL A 310 -6.69 20.30 -2.99
C VAL A 310 -7.83 20.46 -1.99
N LEU A 311 -8.35 19.36 -1.46
CA LEU A 311 -9.49 19.43 -0.56
C LEU A 311 -9.06 19.89 0.83
N TRP A 312 -8.04 19.23 1.37
CA TRP A 312 -7.44 19.59 2.64
C TRP A 312 -6.04 19.01 2.76
N THR A 313 -5.26 19.62 3.65
CA THR A 313 -4.01 19.08 4.16
C THR A 313 -3.98 19.25 5.66
N THR A 314 -3.14 18.47 6.34
CA THR A 314 -2.96 18.63 7.80
C THR A 314 -2.36 19.98 8.20
N THR A 315 -1.95 20.81 7.24
CA THR A 315 -1.51 22.19 7.45
C THR A 315 -2.56 23.24 7.06
N THR A 316 -3.72 22.84 6.54
CA THR A 316 -4.86 23.73 6.28
C THR A 316 -5.25 24.47 7.55
N SER A 317 -5.42 25.79 7.45
CA SER A 317 -5.66 26.71 8.57
C SER A 317 -6.80 26.26 9.52
N ALA A 318 -7.85 25.63 8.99
CA ALA A 318 -9.01 25.18 9.76
C ALA A 318 -8.73 23.99 10.69
N ILE A 319 -7.75 23.14 10.35
CA ILE A 319 -7.50 21.86 11.06
C ILE A 319 -6.08 21.70 11.56
N THR A 320 -5.14 22.58 11.20
CA THR A 320 -3.71 22.44 11.53
C THR A 320 -3.41 22.26 13.02
N GLU A 321 -4.11 22.99 13.89
CA GLU A 321 -3.95 22.87 15.35
C GLU A 321 -4.32 21.48 15.88
N GLN A 322 -5.23 20.77 15.20
CA GLN A 322 -5.64 19.42 15.62
C GLN A 322 -4.49 18.41 15.45
N TYR A 323 -3.63 18.62 14.45
CA TYR A 323 -2.59 17.68 14.01
C TYR A 323 -1.19 17.99 14.53
N ALA A 324 -0.89 19.27 14.80
CA ALA A 324 0.47 19.77 15.06
C ALA A 324 1.23 19.00 16.14
N ASP A 325 0.54 18.59 17.21
CA ASP A 325 1.16 17.89 18.34
C ASP A 325 1.31 16.38 18.11
N THR A 326 0.60 15.78 17.16
CA THR A 326 0.53 14.31 17.06
C THR A 326 1.16 13.74 15.81
N LEU A 327 1.17 14.46 14.69
CA LEU A 327 1.74 13.93 13.45
C LEU A 327 3.25 13.99 13.47
N GLY A 328 3.86 12.85 13.15
CA GLY A 328 5.26 12.69 12.81
C GLY A 328 5.40 12.30 11.34
N GLN A 329 6.51 11.68 10.92
CA GLN A 329 6.68 11.24 9.52
C GLN A 329 5.58 10.28 9.11
N THR A 330 4.87 10.56 8.03
CA THR A 330 3.61 9.87 7.68
C THR A 330 3.86 8.61 6.85
N TRP A 331 4.47 7.60 7.47
CA TRP A 331 4.84 6.33 6.82
C TRP A 331 3.63 5.45 6.48
N SER A 332 2.63 5.39 7.36
CA SER A 332 1.41 4.62 7.10
C SER A 332 0.58 5.29 6.02
N ARG A 333 0.14 4.52 5.03
CA ARG A 333 -0.82 4.95 4.02
C ARG A 333 -2.22 5.07 4.63
N PRO A 334 -2.90 6.22 4.50
CA PRO A 334 -4.26 6.36 4.98
C PRO A 334 -5.23 5.39 4.31
N ALA A 335 -5.99 4.66 5.12
CA ALA A 335 -7.03 3.75 4.65
C ALA A 335 -8.31 4.53 4.37
N LEU A 336 -8.76 4.52 3.12
CA LEU A 336 -10.07 5.03 2.71
C LEU A 336 -11.13 3.96 2.96
N THR A 337 -12.22 4.35 3.61
CA THR A 337 -13.33 3.47 3.91
C THR A 337 -14.66 4.24 3.90
N TYR A 338 -15.77 3.51 4.03
CA TYR A 338 -17.10 4.02 3.78
C TYR A 338 -18.06 3.71 4.93
N ALA A 339 -19.06 4.56 5.10
CA ALA A 339 -20.30 4.17 5.77
C ALA A 339 -21.49 4.59 4.92
N VAL A 340 -22.46 3.70 4.79
CA VAL A 340 -23.68 3.94 4.01
C VAL A 340 -24.84 4.19 4.95
N PRO A 341 -25.53 5.33 4.84
CA PRO A 341 -26.71 5.60 5.67
C PRO A 341 -27.76 4.49 5.53
N ASN A 342 -28.19 3.92 6.66
CA ASN A 342 -29.19 2.86 6.74
C ASN A 342 -28.86 1.59 5.92
N ASN A 343 -27.60 1.38 5.53
CA ASN A 343 -27.18 0.29 4.63
C ASN A 343 -27.96 0.28 3.30
N GLN A 344 -28.44 1.44 2.84
CA GLN A 344 -29.23 1.55 1.61
C GLN A 344 -28.35 1.90 0.41
N MET A 345 -28.28 0.99 -0.55
CA MET A 345 -27.48 1.17 -1.78
C MET A 345 -27.86 2.43 -2.58
N SER A 346 -29.11 2.88 -2.51
CA SER A 346 -29.58 4.09 -3.21
C SER A 346 -29.11 5.40 -2.58
N LEU A 347 -28.49 5.35 -1.39
CA LEU A 347 -27.94 6.52 -0.71
C LEU A 347 -26.44 6.60 -0.96
N ALA A 348 -25.95 7.83 -1.10
CA ALA A 348 -24.52 8.05 -1.27
C ALA A 348 -23.78 7.67 0.02
N PRO A 349 -22.66 6.92 -0.08
CA PRO A 349 -21.81 6.62 1.06
C PRO A 349 -21.08 7.88 1.50
N LYS A 350 -20.77 7.94 2.79
CA LYS A 350 -19.83 8.91 3.33
C LYS A 350 -18.45 8.27 3.45
N GLY A 351 -17.42 8.97 2.98
CA GLY A 351 -16.03 8.50 3.00
C GLY A 351 -15.27 8.96 4.24
N TYR A 352 -14.43 8.08 4.78
CA TYR A 352 -13.59 8.33 5.95
C TYR A 352 -12.18 7.87 5.70
N LEU A 353 -11.24 8.47 6.42
CA LEU A 353 -9.84 8.07 6.42
C LEU A 353 -9.42 7.63 7.80
N VAL A 354 -8.73 6.50 7.86
CA VAL A 354 -8.13 5.97 9.08
C VAL A 354 -6.63 5.85 8.88
N PHE A 355 -5.83 6.44 9.76
CA PHE A 355 -4.36 6.42 9.64
C PHE A 355 -3.63 6.54 10.98
N GLY A 356 -2.38 6.07 10.97
CA GLY A 356 -1.44 6.26 12.06
C GLY A 356 -0.72 7.59 11.93
N SER A 357 -0.33 8.15 13.07
CA SER A 357 0.39 9.42 13.11
C SER A 357 1.88 9.34 12.74
N GLY A 358 2.41 8.15 12.43
CA GLY A 358 3.75 8.03 11.85
C GLY A 358 4.91 7.96 12.84
N TYR A 359 6.17 8.19 12.42
CA TYR A 359 7.34 8.20 13.33
C TYR A 359 7.59 9.56 13.98
N ARG A 360 8.01 9.59 15.24
CA ARG A 360 8.18 10.83 16.02
C ARG A 360 9.34 11.74 15.59
N GLU A 361 10.40 11.18 14.99
CA GLU A 361 11.67 11.90 14.67
C GLU A 361 12.35 12.57 15.88
N ASP A 362 12.17 12.04 17.09
CA ASP A 362 12.74 12.59 18.33
C ASP A 362 12.48 14.08 18.63
N GLN A 363 11.49 14.66 17.97
CA GLN A 363 11.10 16.05 18.14
C GLN A 363 9.60 16.17 18.42
N GLY A 364 9.24 17.10 19.31
CA GLY A 364 7.84 17.46 19.58
C GLY A 364 7.22 16.79 20.81
N ASP A 365 5.89 16.75 20.83
CA ASP A 365 5.09 16.21 21.93
C ASP A 365 5.28 14.68 22.06
N ALA A 366 5.16 14.16 23.29
CA ALA A 366 5.34 12.73 23.56
C ALA A 366 4.31 11.82 22.87
N ARG A 367 3.16 12.37 22.46
CA ARG A 367 2.10 11.68 21.71
C ARG A 367 2.40 11.59 20.23
N ARG A 368 3.37 12.36 19.72
CA ARG A 368 3.69 12.37 18.31
C ARG A 368 4.13 10.98 17.85
N GLY A 369 3.52 10.53 16.75
CA GLY A 369 3.74 9.20 16.19
C GLY A 369 2.99 8.05 16.89
N LYS A 370 2.23 8.33 17.95
CA LYS A 370 1.53 7.31 18.77
C LYS A 370 0.01 7.40 18.70
N VAL A 371 -0.54 8.19 17.77
CA VAL A 371 -1.98 8.46 17.67
C VAL A 371 -2.56 7.82 16.41
N LEU A 372 -3.72 7.18 16.57
CA LEU A 372 -4.62 6.77 15.51
C LEU A 372 -5.68 7.84 15.27
N TRP A 373 -5.93 8.08 14.00
CA TRP A 373 -6.83 9.11 13.51
C TRP A 373 -7.94 8.48 12.67
N MET A 374 -9.14 9.01 12.84
CA MET A 374 -10.27 8.77 11.95
C MET A 374 -10.92 10.12 11.65
N VAL A 375 -11.00 10.44 10.36
CA VAL A 375 -11.38 11.78 9.89
C VAL A 375 -12.32 11.67 8.70
N ASP A 376 -13.10 12.71 8.49
CA ASP A 376 -13.91 12.86 7.29
C ASP A 376 -12.98 13.01 6.06
N ALA A 377 -13.22 12.21 5.03
CA ALA A 377 -12.31 12.17 3.87
C ALA A 377 -12.32 13.47 3.03
N THR A 378 -13.38 14.26 3.10
CA THR A 378 -13.54 15.51 2.33
C THR A 378 -12.98 16.74 3.03
N THR A 379 -12.95 16.73 4.36
CA THR A 379 -12.59 17.91 5.16
C THR A 379 -11.35 17.72 6.03
N GLY A 380 -10.96 16.48 6.31
CA GLY A 380 -9.90 16.16 7.26
C GLY A 380 -10.27 16.47 8.71
N GLU A 381 -11.53 16.79 9.00
CA GLU A 381 -12.00 17.03 10.36
C GLU A 381 -12.16 15.70 11.12
N THR A 382 -11.77 15.72 12.38
CA THR A 382 -11.92 14.57 13.28
C THR A 382 -13.40 14.23 13.48
N VAL A 383 -13.79 12.97 13.24
CA VAL A 383 -15.18 12.51 13.38
C VAL A 383 -15.47 11.76 14.68
N THR A 384 -14.43 11.23 15.33
CA THR A 384 -14.51 10.51 16.62
C THR A 384 -13.32 10.86 17.53
N ALA A 385 -13.27 10.36 18.77
CA ALA A 385 -12.10 10.51 19.63
C ALA A 385 -10.84 9.91 18.96
N LYS A 386 -9.71 10.61 19.09
CA LYS A 386 -8.39 10.12 18.62
C LYS A 386 -7.89 9.03 19.57
N ALA A 387 -7.21 8.02 19.06
CA ALA A 387 -6.74 6.91 19.87
C ALA A 387 -5.24 7.02 20.17
N LEU A 388 -4.82 7.13 21.43
CA LEU A 388 -3.41 7.18 21.84
C LEU A 388 -2.91 5.79 22.22
N LEU A 389 -1.92 5.28 21.49
CA LEU A 389 -1.24 4.03 21.84
C LEU A 389 -0.29 4.27 23.02
N PRO A 390 -0.40 3.49 24.11
CA PRO A 390 0.49 3.63 25.25
C PRO A 390 1.93 3.28 24.86
N THR A 391 2.89 3.83 25.58
CA THR A 391 4.30 3.44 25.41
C THR A 391 4.51 2.06 26.04
N PRO A 392 5.16 1.10 25.34
CA PRO A 392 5.43 -0.21 25.92
C PRO A 392 6.38 -0.10 27.12
N THR A 393 6.36 -1.11 27.99
CA THR A 393 7.30 -1.20 29.11
C THR A 393 8.74 -1.26 28.61
N ALA A 394 9.65 -0.50 29.24
CA ALA A 394 11.06 -0.48 28.87
C ALA A 394 11.70 -1.88 28.80
N GLY A 395 12.50 -2.10 27.74
CA GLY A 395 13.20 -3.36 27.47
C GLY A 395 12.30 -4.48 26.95
N THR A 396 11.04 -4.21 26.63
CA THR A 396 10.11 -5.21 26.09
C THR A 396 9.94 -5.14 24.57
N ALA A 397 10.55 -4.18 23.87
CA ALA A 397 10.55 -4.06 22.41
C ALA A 397 11.98 -4.14 21.84
N TYR A 398 12.10 -4.32 20.52
CA TYR A 398 13.40 -4.21 19.83
C TYR A 398 13.83 -2.75 19.69
N ASP A 399 12.90 -1.88 19.32
CA ASP A 399 13.10 -0.44 19.26
C ASP A 399 13.16 0.22 20.63
N GLU A 400 13.69 1.45 20.67
CA GLU A 400 13.60 2.30 21.85
C GLU A 400 12.15 2.71 22.10
N ASP A 401 11.75 2.84 23.37
CA ASP A 401 10.36 3.15 23.76
C ASP A 401 9.83 4.47 23.13
N GLY A 402 10.74 5.39 22.80
CA GLY A 402 10.44 6.65 22.11
C GLY A 402 10.07 6.49 20.63
N ASP A 403 10.56 5.42 20.00
CA ASP A 403 10.50 5.17 18.56
C ASP A 403 9.37 4.22 18.16
N VAL A 404 8.82 3.48 19.12
CA VAL A 404 7.61 2.67 18.90
C VAL A 404 6.47 3.59 18.48
N ALA A 405 6.02 3.40 17.24
CA ALA A 405 5.13 4.33 16.57
C ALA A 405 4.11 3.62 15.67
N VAL A 406 3.10 4.35 15.21
CA VAL A 406 2.04 3.84 14.32
C VAL A 406 2.44 4.06 12.87
N VAL A 407 3.19 3.11 12.34
CA VAL A 407 3.90 3.23 11.06
C VAL A 407 3.44 2.22 10.02
N THR A 408 2.66 1.23 10.44
CA THR A 408 2.04 0.23 9.57
C THR A 408 0.76 0.79 8.94
N ASP A 409 0.48 0.37 7.71
CA ASP A 409 -0.83 0.66 7.11
C ASP A 409 -1.93 0.01 7.98
N ILE A 410 -3.07 0.69 8.08
CA ILE A 410 -4.21 0.22 8.85
C ILE A 410 -5.05 -0.69 7.97
N ALA A 411 -5.39 -1.87 8.49
CA ALA A 411 -6.28 -2.82 7.83
C ALA A 411 -7.71 -2.59 8.28
N ILE A 412 -8.62 -2.34 7.33
CA ILE A 412 -10.04 -2.15 7.63
C ILE A 412 -10.77 -3.47 7.39
N GLY A 413 -11.43 -4.00 8.43
CA GLY A 413 -12.45 -5.02 8.30
C GLY A 413 -13.72 -4.38 7.76
N SER A 414 -14.18 -4.81 6.58
CA SER A 414 -15.37 -4.27 5.93
C SER A 414 -16.44 -5.33 5.68
N HIS A 415 -17.70 -4.90 5.78
CA HIS A 415 -18.86 -5.61 5.25
C HIS A 415 -19.43 -4.88 4.02
N CYS A 416 -20.34 -5.51 3.27
CA CYS A 416 -21.10 -4.88 2.16
C CYS A 416 -22.55 -5.02 2.59
N LEU A 417 -22.90 -4.34 3.67
CA LEU A 417 -24.25 -4.26 4.20
C LEU A 417 -25.19 -3.66 3.17
N SER A 418 -24.73 -2.66 2.41
CA SER A 418 -25.45 -2.12 1.24
C SER A 418 -25.30 -2.95 -0.03
N ARG A 419 -24.60 -4.09 0.03
CA ARG A 419 -24.30 -4.98 -1.11
C ARG A 419 -23.36 -4.40 -2.17
N TYR A 420 -22.91 -3.16 -1.99
CA TYR A 420 -22.12 -2.44 -2.99
C TYR A 420 -20.89 -1.74 -2.38
N TRP A 421 -21.06 -1.07 -1.23
CA TRP A 421 -19.99 -0.32 -0.57
C TRP A 421 -19.30 -1.19 0.48
N GLY A 422 -17.98 -1.12 0.58
CA GLY A 422 -17.23 -1.76 1.65
C GLY A 422 -17.34 -0.91 2.90
N GLU A 423 -18.42 -1.09 3.66
CA GLU A 423 -18.60 -0.33 4.88
C GLU A 423 -17.63 -0.81 5.96
N MET A 424 -16.88 0.12 6.55
CA MET A 424 -16.04 -0.19 7.71
C MET A 424 -16.87 -0.77 8.84
N GLN A 425 -16.33 -1.79 9.49
CA GLN A 425 -16.76 -2.20 10.83
C GLN A 425 -15.62 -1.92 11.81
N GLU A 426 -14.41 -2.40 11.49
CA GLU A 426 -13.26 -2.37 12.40
C GLU A 426 -11.95 -2.00 11.69
N ALA A 427 -11.00 -1.50 12.46
CA ALA A 427 -9.61 -1.30 12.06
C ALA A 427 -8.67 -2.18 12.90
N TYR A 428 -7.75 -2.85 12.23
CA TYR A 428 -6.69 -3.63 12.87
C TYR A 428 -5.34 -2.99 12.62
N ILE A 429 -4.57 -2.86 13.70
CA ILE A 429 -3.27 -2.20 13.71
C ILE A 429 -2.28 -3.08 14.44
N ALA A 430 -1.14 -3.36 13.81
CA ALA A 430 -0.02 -4.03 14.44
C ALA A 430 1.19 -3.10 14.47
N ASP A 431 1.96 -3.08 15.56
CA ASP A 431 3.11 -2.18 15.70
C ASP A 431 4.47 -2.88 15.89
N PRO A 432 5.60 -2.15 15.76
CA PRO A 432 6.93 -2.71 15.96
C PRO A 432 7.23 -3.24 17.38
N ALA A 433 6.36 -2.98 18.36
CA ALA A 433 6.46 -3.53 19.70
C ALA A 433 5.69 -4.84 19.88
N GLY A 434 5.13 -5.39 18.80
CA GLY A 434 4.50 -6.70 18.74
C GLY A 434 3.05 -6.70 19.18
N ARG A 435 2.42 -5.53 19.22
CA ARG A 435 1.07 -5.34 19.75
C ARG A 435 0.08 -5.31 18.60
N LEU A 436 -1.02 -6.02 18.78
CA LEU A 436 -2.21 -5.94 17.93
C LEU A 436 -3.27 -5.12 18.66
N PHE A 437 -3.86 -4.19 17.94
CA PHE A 437 -4.99 -3.38 18.36
C PHE A 437 -6.14 -3.61 17.39
N ARG A 438 -7.36 -3.60 17.93
CA ARG A 438 -8.62 -3.55 17.20
C ARG A 438 -9.32 -2.24 17.57
N TRP A 439 -9.81 -1.50 16.59
CA TRP A 439 -10.54 -0.26 16.78
C TRP A 439 -11.86 -0.30 16.02
N ASP A 440 -12.97 -0.29 16.75
CA ASP A 440 -14.30 -0.32 16.15
C ASP A 440 -14.61 1.03 15.53
N LEU A 441 -14.96 1.03 14.25
CA LEU A 441 -15.19 2.23 13.46
C LEU A 441 -16.67 2.54 13.30
N ALA A 442 -17.55 1.54 13.43
CA ALA A 442 -19.00 1.74 13.38
C ALA A 442 -19.74 0.63 14.13
N ALA A 443 -20.68 1.02 15.00
CA ALA A 443 -21.66 0.10 15.60
C ALA A 443 -23.09 0.38 15.07
N ASP A 444 -23.99 -0.55 15.34
CA ASP A 444 -25.30 -0.82 14.75
C ASP A 444 -26.09 0.35 14.12
N ILE A 445 -26.72 0.09 12.95
CA ILE A 445 -27.52 1.01 12.11
C ILE A 445 -26.88 2.35 11.72
N SER A 446 -25.61 2.34 11.30
CA SER A 446 -24.95 3.31 10.39
C SER A 446 -25.50 4.74 10.37
N ASN A 447 -25.65 5.34 11.55
CA ASN A 447 -25.84 6.77 11.65
C ASN A 447 -24.49 7.43 11.35
N VAL A 448 -24.25 7.75 10.08
CA VAL A 448 -23.01 8.37 9.60
C VAL A 448 -22.70 9.75 10.25
N THR A 449 -23.61 10.24 11.11
CA THR A 449 -23.43 11.46 11.89
C THR A 449 -23.09 11.20 13.36
N GLN A 450 -23.15 9.94 13.82
CA GLN A 450 -22.87 9.51 15.18
C GLN A 450 -22.04 8.22 15.16
N PHE A 451 -20.72 8.36 15.27
CA PHE A 451 -19.80 7.24 15.49
C PHE A 451 -19.71 6.94 16.98
N ASP A 452 -20.75 6.31 17.52
CA ASP A 452 -20.68 5.80 18.88
C ASP A 452 -19.79 4.55 18.87
N HIS A 453 -18.67 4.60 19.60
CA HIS A 453 -17.88 3.39 19.89
C HIS A 453 -18.69 2.51 20.84
N GLU A 454 -19.22 1.39 20.35
CA GLU A 454 -19.62 0.31 21.25
C GLU A 454 -18.35 -0.33 21.85
N ALA A 455 -18.46 -0.88 23.05
CA ALA A 455 -17.33 -1.51 23.74
C ALA A 455 -17.18 -2.98 23.33
N ASP A 456 -17.48 -3.27 22.07
CA ASP A 456 -17.43 -4.56 21.40
C ASP A 456 -16.04 -4.91 20.86
N SER A 457 -15.02 -4.13 21.21
CA SER A 457 -13.63 -4.54 21.05
C SER A 457 -13.00 -5.17 22.29
N GLY A 458 -13.77 -5.48 23.34
CA GLY A 458 -13.22 -6.05 24.59
C GLY A 458 -12.47 -5.04 25.46
N GLY A 459 -12.53 -3.76 25.09
CA GLY A 459 -11.99 -2.65 25.85
C GLY A 459 -12.89 -1.42 25.74
N THR A 460 -13.00 -0.65 26.82
CA THR A 460 -13.40 0.75 26.72
C THR A 460 -12.12 1.55 26.54
N TRP A 461 -12.00 2.29 25.45
CA TRP A 461 -10.89 3.22 25.26
C TRP A 461 -11.06 4.37 26.26
N PRO A 462 -10.26 4.47 27.35
CA PRO A 462 -10.53 5.46 28.38
C PRO A 462 -10.21 6.85 27.86
N LEU A 463 -11.16 7.77 28.03
CA LEU A 463 -11.00 9.18 27.67
C LEU A 463 -10.02 9.85 28.64
N ASN A 464 -8.83 10.20 28.17
CA ASN A 464 -7.90 11.07 28.87
C ASN A 464 -7.55 12.25 27.96
N ASP A 465 -7.79 13.48 28.42
CA ASP A 465 -7.44 14.73 27.73
C ASP A 465 -7.96 14.89 26.28
N GLY A 466 -9.08 14.24 25.94
CA GLY A 466 -9.68 14.25 24.59
C GLY A 466 -9.17 13.15 23.65
N PHE A 467 -8.28 12.28 24.14
CA PHE A 467 -7.85 11.05 23.48
C PHE A 467 -8.45 9.84 24.18
N ALA A 468 -8.76 8.80 23.42
CA ALA A 468 -9.09 7.48 23.93
C ALA A 468 -7.79 6.67 24.05
N MET A 469 -7.48 6.03 25.18
CA MET A 469 -6.25 5.21 25.27
C MET A 469 -6.45 3.83 24.62
N ALA A 470 -5.47 3.40 23.84
CA ALA A 470 -5.48 2.07 23.25
C ALA A 470 -5.29 0.96 24.27
N SER A 471 -6.16 -0.03 24.18
CA SER A 471 -5.98 -1.31 24.85
C SER A 471 -5.41 -2.31 23.84
N GLU A 472 -4.31 -2.94 24.21
CA GLU A 472 -3.69 -4.00 23.42
C GLU A 472 -4.64 -5.20 23.41
N ALA A 473 -5.07 -5.67 22.22
CA ALA A 473 -5.85 -6.89 22.10
C ALA A 473 -4.98 -8.10 22.43
N PHE A 474 -3.76 -8.12 21.88
CA PHE A 474 -2.73 -9.08 22.24
C PHE A 474 -1.34 -8.52 21.98
N ARG A 475 -0.33 -9.03 22.69
CA ARG A 475 1.07 -8.74 22.41
C ARG A 475 1.86 -10.03 22.17
N PHE A 476 2.35 -10.18 20.95
CA PHE A 476 3.06 -11.37 20.49
C PHE A 476 4.51 -11.35 20.96
N PRO A 477 5.00 -12.39 21.68
CA PRO A 477 6.42 -12.48 21.98
C PRO A 477 7.20 -12.92 20.74
N ALA A 478 8.33 -12.27 20.45
CA ALA A 478 9.22 -12.65 19.35
C ALA A 478 9.76 -14.09 19.52
N CYS A 479 10.07 -14.77 18.42
CA CYS A 479 10.80 -16.04 18.49
C CYS A 479 12.30 -15.76 18.57
N ARG A 480 12.92 -16.06 19.72
CA ARG A 480 14.31 -15.67 20.02
C ARG A 480 15.30 -16.82 19.97
N GLY A 481 16.43 -16.62 19.32
CA GLY A 481 17.60 -17.50 19.35
C GLY A 481 18.69 -17.08 18.36
N THR A 482 19.96 -17.12 18.78
CA THR A 482 21.09 -16.69 17.95
C THR A 482 21.45 -17.70 16.86
N GLY A 483 21.13 -18.98 17.06
CA GLY A 483 21.35 -20.04 16.08
C GLY A 483 20.45 -19.91 14.85
N ALA A 484 21.00 -20.22 13.67
CA ALA A 484 20.32 -20.05 12.38
C ALA A 484 18.97 -20.80 12.26
N TYR A 485 18.80 -21.90 13.01
CA TYR A 485 17.61 -22.77 12.91
C TYR A 485 16.96 -23.07 14.27
N SER A 486 17.28 -22.29 15.30
CA SER A 486 16.79 -22.51 16.65
C SER A 486 16.25 -21.21 17.23
N CYS A 487 14.96 -21.17 17.52
CA CYS A 487 14.35 -20.09 18.28
C CYS A 487 13.37 -20.65 19.33
N SER A 488 13.09 -19.83 20.34
CA SER A 488 12.18 -20.15 21.44
C SER A 488 11.23 -18.98 21.69
N ILE A 489 9.97 -19.31 21.98
CA ILE A 489 8.94 -18.34 22.32
C ILE A 489 8.72 -18.43 23.83
N GLY A 490 8.88 -17.31 24.51
CA GLY A 490 8.70 -17.18 25.95
C GLY A 490 7.91 -15.92 26.30
N PRO A 491 7.58 -15.71 27.58
CA PRO A 491 6.83 -14.53 28.01
C PRO A 491 7.63 -13.24 27.78
N ILE A 492 6.90 -12.16 27.51
CA ILE A 492 7.47 -10.83 27.34
C ILE A 492 7.91 -10.27 28.70
N ALA A 493 9.16 -9.84 28.82
CA ALA A 493 9.67 -9.18 30.01
C ALA A 493 10.93 -8.38 29.66
N ALA A 494 11.31 -7.40 30.49
CA ALA A 494 12.51 -6.57 30.28
C ALA A 494 13.82 -7.37 30.14
N ASN A 495 13.89 -8.56 30.76
CA ASN A 495 15.00 -9.52 30.64
C ASN A 495 14.55 -10.84 29.97
N GLY A 496 13.35 -10.87 29.39
CA GLY A 496 12.73 -12.03 28.76
C GLY A 496 12.56 -11.81 27.26
N ASN A 497 11.58 -12.45 26.63
CA ASN A 497 11.32 -12.19 25.22
C ASN A 497 10.89 -10.73 25.03
N LYS A 498 11.24 -10.18 23.88
CA LYS A 498 10.71 -8.91 23.40
C LYS A 498 9.39 -9.17 22.67
N GLY A 499 8.60 -8.14 22.46
CA GLY A 499 7.53 -8.16 21.49
C GLY A 499 8.08 -8.48 20.10
N ASP A 500 7.28 -9.16 19.30
CA ASP A 500 7.56 -9.36 17.88
C ASP A 500 7.57 -8.00 17.15
N VAL A 501 8.06 -7.95 15.91
CA VAL A 501 8.22 -6.68 15.20
C VAL A 501 7.32 -6.67 13.97
N PHE A 502 6.23 -5.90 13.99
CA PHE A 502 5.33 -5.76 12.84
C PHE A 502 5.58 -4.43 12.12
N THR A 503 6.00 -4.53 10.86
CA THR A 503 6.28 -3.39 9.97
C THR A 503 5.41 -3.40 8.71
N TYR A 504 4.64 -4.47 8.51
CA TYR A 504 3.68 -4.61 7.44
C TYR A 504 2.24 -4.53 7.96
N SER A 505 1.34 -4.04 7.11
CA SER A 505 -0.11 -4.07 7.36
C SER A 505 -0.59 -5.48 7.70
N PRO A 506 -1.55 -5.63 8.63
CA PRO A 506 -2.41 -6.80 8.64
C PRO A 506 -3.14 -6.96 7.30
N ALA A 507 -3.45 -8.21 6.92
CA ALA A 507 -4.48 -8.50 5.94
C ALA A 507 -5.72 -9.01 6.67
N VAL A 508 -6.88 -8.48 6.32
CA VAL A 508 -8.13 -8.72 7.04
C VAL A 508 -9.21 -9.03 6.02
N VAL A 509 -10.05 -10.00 6.34
CA VAL A 509 -11.26 -10.27 5.56
C VAL A 509 -12.39 -10.74 6.48
N ALA A 510 -13.60 -10.26 6.23
CA ALA A 510 -14.79 -10.70 6.95
C ALA A 510 -15.19 -12.13 6.56
N ASN A 511 -15.84 -12.84 7.48
CA ASN A 511 -16.58 -14.05 7.13
C ASN A 511 -17.89 -13.67 6.40
N HIS A 512 -18.43 -14.59 5.60
CA HIS A 512 -19.77 -14.51 5.00
C HIS A 512 -20.00 -13.40 3.98
N ARG A 513 -19.68 -13.58 2.67
CA ARG A 513 -20.17 -12.58 1.69
C ARG A 513 -20.15 -12.82 0.18
N ILE A 514 -19.85 -13.99 -0.36
CA ILE A 514 -20.15 -14.27 -1.78
C ILE A 514 -21.64 -14.64 -1.90
N ASP A 515 -22.48 -13.64 -2.15
CA ASP A 515 -23.89 -13.87 -2.51
C ASP A 515 -23.99 -14.92 -3.62
N ASN A 516 -25.02 -15.76 -3.55
CA ASN A 516 -25.39 -16.61 -4.68
C ASN A 516 -25.69 -15.74 -5.90
N ILE A 517 -25.12 -16.07 -7.06
CA ILE A 517 -25.25 -15.32 -8.32
C ILE A 517 -26.71 -15.01 -8.73
N ASP A 518 -27.66 -15.81 -8.24
CA ASP A 518 -29.09 -15.70 -8.53
C ASP A 518 -29.97 -15.32 -7.31
N SER A 519 -29.39 -15.08 -6.12
CA SER A 519 -30.13 -14.67 -4.92
C SER A 519 -29.86 -13.22 -4.57
N PRO A 520 -30.90 -12.41 -4.27
CA PRO A 520 -30.74 -10.99 -4.00
C PRO A 520 -30.08 -10.65 -2.65
N GLY A 521 -29.50 -11.60 -1.91
CA GLY A 521 -28.74 -11.37 -0.66
C GLY A 521 -29.46 -10.54 0.40
N ASP A 522 -29.90 -11.15 1.51
CA ASP A 522 -30.44 -10.38 2.63
C ASP A 522 -29.32 -9.64 3.40
N THR A 523 -29.67 -8.59 4.14
CA THR A 523 -28.72 -7.94 5.06
C THR A 523 -28.19 -8.96 6.06
N ILE A 524 -26.87 -9.08 6.18
CA ILE A 524 -26.20 -9.98 7.14
C ILE A 524 -26.78 -9.70 8.54
N PRO A 525 -27.30 -10.72 9.26
CA PRO A 525 -27.72 -10.59 10.65
C PRO A 525 -26.61 -9.98 11.50
N LEU A 526 -26.97 -9.17 12.50
CA LEU A 526 -25.97 -8.44 13.30
C LEU A 526 -24.90 -9.35 13.91
N GLY A 527 -25.31 -10.43 14.56
CA GLY A 527 -24.37 -11.41 15.14
C GLY A 527 -23.58 -12.25 14.12
N GLU A 528 -23.64 -11.94 12.82
CA GLU A 528 -22.80 -12.55 11.79
C GLU A 528 -21.79 -11.54 11.19
N ARG A 529 -21.80 -10.28 11.63
CA ARG A 529 -20.91 -9.21 11.16
C ARG A 529 -19.59 -9.14 11.93
N ASP A 530 -19.49 -9.87 13.03
CA ASP A 530 -18.45 -9.71 14.04
C ASP A 530 -17.43 -10.86 13.97
N GLN A 531 -17.05 -11.22 12.73
CA GLN A 531 -16.07 -12.28 12.50
C GLN A 531 -15.12 -11.99 11.35
N PHE A 532 -13.82 -11.92 11.67
CA PHE A 532 -12.76 -11.56 10.74
C PHE A 532 -11.59 -12.56 10.78
N LEU A 533 -11.05 -12.86 9.61
CA LEU A 533 -9.79 -13.58 9.44
C LEU A 533 -8.65 -12.57 9.28
N ILE A 534 -7.62 -12.70 10.11
CA ILE A 534 -6.49 -11.76 10.16
C ILE A 534 -5.19 -12.52 9.92
N ALA A 535 -4.41 -12.07 8.94
CA ALA A 535 -3.06 -12.54 8.68
C ALA A 535 -2.02 -11.46 9.03
N LEU A 536 -0.98 -11.84 9.79
CA LEU A 536 0.15 -10.96 10.14
C LEU A 536 1.48 -11.63 9.77
N ALA A 537 2.49 -10.82 9.49
CA ALA A 537 3.86 -11.28 9.26
C ALA A 537 4.83 -10.40 10.03
N SER A 538 5.76 -11.00 10.78
CA SER A 538 6.73 -10.25 11.56
C SER A 538 8.12 -10.20 10.93
N GLY A 539 8.79 -9.09 11.18
CA GLY A 539 10.09 -8.72 10.65
C GLY A 539 10.04 -8.14 9.25
N SER A 540 11.05 -7.34 8.94
CA SER A 540 11.32 -6.80 7.61
C SER A 540 12.81 -6.90 7.34
N PRO A 541 13.24 -7.08 6.07
CA PRO A 541 14.63 -6.94 5.71
C PRO A 541 15.18 -5.52 5.87
N ASN A 542 14.32 -4.50 5.99
CA ASN A 542 14.72 -3.10 6.06
C ASN A 542 14.83 -2.58 7.49
N ASP A 543 14.64 -3.45 8.49
CA ASP A 543 14.64 -3.08 9.89
C ASP A 543 15.99 -3.40 10.53
N ASN A 544 16.73 -2.33 10.87
CA ASN A 544 18.06 -2.43 11.46
C ASN A 544 18.05 -3.03 12.88
N ALA A 545 16.96 -2.87 13.64
CA ALA A 545 16.87 -3.37 15.01
C ALA A 545 16.79 -4.91 15.06
N ILE A 546 16.39 -5.53 13.95
CA ILE A 546 16.25 -6.99 13.79
C ILE A 546 17.02 -7.54 12.58
N ASP A 547 17.98 -6.80 12.02
CA ASP A 547 18.82 -7.27 10.92
C ASP A 547 19.64 -8.50 11.37
N GLY A 548 19.48 -9.60 10.63
CA GLY A 548 20.13 -10.89 10.87
C GLY A 548 21.63 -10.92 10.54
N GLY A 549 22.19 -9.83 10.03
CA GLY A 549 23.61 -9.70 9.69
C GLY A 549 24.57 -9.77 10.89
N ASP A 550 24.10 -9.46 12.10
CA ASP A 550 24.88 -9.61 13.34
C ASP A 550 24.69 -11.00 13.97
N SER A 551 25.80 -11.60 14.41
CA SER A 551 25.83 -12.82 15.24
C SER A 551 25.04 -12.70 16.55
N ASP A 552 24.92 -11.50 17.10
CA ASP A 552 24.21 -11.23 18.35
C ASP A 552 22.70 -11.02 18.16
N ASN A 553 22.25 -10.82 16.92
CA ASN A 553 20.82 -10.77 16.60
C ASN A 553 20.16 -12.11 16.97
N ASP A 554 19.03 -12.06 17.66
CA ASP A 554 18.31 -13.26 18.07
C ASP A 554 16.90 -13.36 17.49
N PHE A 555 16.50 -12.46 16.59
CA PHE A 555 15.15 -12.38 16.06
C PHE A 555 14.92 -13.39 14.92
N HIS A 556 13.83 -14.15 15.02
CA HIS A 556 13.30 -14.99 13.94
C HIS A 556 11.88 -14.53 13.59
N SER A 557 11.67 -14.21 12.32
CA SER A 557 10.34 -13.88 11.77
C SER A 557 9.34 -15.02 11.98
N SER A 558 8.09 -14.63 12.21
CA SER A 558 6.94 -15.53 12.31
C SER A 558 5.82 -15.05 11.40
N ILE A 559 5.03 -16.00 10.89
CA ILE A 559 3.77 -15.72 10.21
C ILE A 559 2.61 -16.18 11.08
N TYR A 560 1.49 -15.45 11.00
CA TYR A 560 0.35 -15.59 11.88
C TYR A 560 -0.94 -15.61 11.08
N LEU A 561 -1.86 -16.47 11.48
CA LEU A 561 -3.25 -16.44 11.06
C LEU A 561 -4.12 -16.55 12.32
N MET A 562 -5.13 -15.71 12.45
CA MET A 562 -6.04 -15.74 13.59
C MET A 562 -7.44 -15.33 13.19
N VAL A 563 -8.40 -15.74 14.00
CA VAL A 563 -9.79 -15.33 13.89
C VAL A 563 -10.09 -14.37 15.02
N ASP A 564 -10.69 -13.24 14.68
CA ASP A 564 -11.43 -12.43 15.60
C ASP A 564 -12.90 -12.82 15.48
N ASP A 565 -13.47 -13.46 16.50
CA ASP A 565 -14.87 -13.88 16.57
C ASP A 565 -15.51 -13.39 17.85
N HIS A 566 -16.32 -12.35 17.73
CA HIS A 566 -17.03 -11.70 18.84
C HIS A 566 -18.54 -11.62 18.60
N ARG A 567 -19.04 -12.51 17.72
CA ARG A 567 -20.47 -12.69 17.40
C ARG A 567 -21.36 -12.95 18.62
N GLU A 568 -20.85 -13.72 19.59
CA GLU A 568 -21.60 -14.08 20.81
C GLU A 568 -21.39 -13.08 21.96
N ASP A 569 -20.15 -12.60 22.11
CA ASP A 569 -19.74 -11.64 23.13
C ASP A 569 -18.93 -10.56 22.44
N PRO A 570 -19.50 -9.35 22.29
CA PRO A 570 -18.80 -8.25 21.68
C PRO A 570 -17.50 -7.96 22.45
N THR A 571 -17.43 -8.17 23.76
CA THR A 571 -16.17 -7.96 24.50
C THR A 571 -15.09 -9.04 24.31
N ALA A 572 -15.38 -10.09 23.54
CA ALA A 572 -14.45 -11.17 23.21
C ALA A 572 -13.86 -10.96 21.81
N GLY A 573 -13.50 -12.04 21.09
CA GLY A 573 -12.92 -11.93 19.74
C GLY A 573 -11.76 -12.88 19.52
N PHE A 574 -10.64 -12.58 20.16
CA PHE A 574 -9.39 -13.32 19.96
C PHE A 574 -9.25 -14.53 20.87
N ASP A 575 -9.24 -15.72 20.26
CA ASP A 575 -8.84 -16.97 20.93
C ASP A 575 -7.37 -17.30 20.65
N ILE A 576 -6.47 -16.52 21.28
CA ILE A 576 -5.01 -16.67 21.14
C ILE A 576 -4.46 -17.41 22.38
N PRO A 577 -3.76 -18.56 22.21
CA PRO A 577 -3.18 -19.26 23.35
C PRO A 577 -2.16 -18.40 24.11
N PRO A 578 -1.99 -18.57 25.44
CA PRO A 578 -1.04 -17.79 26.22
C PRO A 578 0.39 -17.80 25.65
N ASN A 579 0.96 -16.62 25.44
CA ASN A 579 2.27 -16.36 24.80
C ASN A 579 2.34 -16.71 23.29
N ALA A 580 1.22 -17.03 22.64
CA ALA A 580 1.16 -17.34 21.21
C ALA A 580 2.26 -18.33 20.78
N PRO A 581 2.27 -19.58 21.29
CA PRO A 581 3.28 -20.57 20.97
C PRO A 581 3.19 -20.99 19.50
N PHE A 582 4.21 -21.73 19.03
CA PHE A 582 4.12 -22.43 17.75
C PHE A 582 2.87 -23.30 17.72
N THR A 583 2.04 -23.10 16.69
CA THR A 583 0.76 -23.77 16.51
C THR A 583 0.63 -24.14 15.04
N GLU A 584 0.59 -25.45 14.75
CA GLU A 584 0.50 -25.98 13.40
C GLU A 584 -0.88 -25.68 12.77
N PRO A 585 -0.96 -25.61 11.43
CA PRO A 585 -2.24 -25.39 10.74
C PRO A 585 -3.30 -26.41 11.19
N GLY A 586 -4.48 -25.90 11.58
CA GLY A 586 -5.63 -26.70 12.00
C GLY A 586 -5.54 -27.38 13.36
N THR A 587 -4.46 -27.17 14.13
CA THR A 587 -4.34 -27.73 15.50
C THR A 587 -5.08 -26.92 16.56
N HIS A 588 -5.30 -25.64 16.30
CA HIS A 588 -6.11 -24.74 17.10
C HIS A 588 -7.19 -24.13 16.18
N PRO A 589 -8.45 -24.02 16.63
CA PRO A 589 -9.56 -23.60 15.76
C PRO A 589 -9.40 -22.17 15.21
N HIS A 590 -8.82 -21.25 16.00
CA HIS A 590 -8.80 -19.83 15.65
C HIS A 590 -7.41 -19.20 15.60
N PHE A 591 -6.33 -20.00 15.71
CA PHE A 591 -4.98 -19.45 15.81
C PHE A 591 -3.94 -20.34 15.13
N MET A 592 -3.01 -19.73 14.42
CA MET A 592 -1.83 -20.36 13.86
C MET A 592 -0.65 -19.39 14.00
N ARG A 593 0.48 -19.93 14.45
CA ARG A 593 1.77 -19.23 14.41
C ARG A 593 2.85 -20.18 13.94
N LEU A 594 3.56 -19.79 12.89
CA LEU A 594 4.70 -20.52 12.35
C LEU A 594 5.93 -19.62 12.31
N PRO A 595 6.92 -19.81 13.20
CA PRO A 595 8.25 -19.25 13.00
C PRO A 595 8.83 -19.78 11.69
N LEU A 596 9.43 -18.92 10.87
CA LEU A 596 9.90 -19.32 9.54
C LEU A 596 10.90 -20.48 9.60
N ASN A 597 11.72 -20.56 10.65
CA ASN A 597 12.66 -21.66 10.85
C ASN A 597 12.02 -23.05 11.14
N LYS A 598 10.69 -23.12 11.26
CA LYS A 598 9.92 -24.37 11.31
C LYS A 598 9.42 -24.82 9.94
N LEU A 599 9.52 -23.96 8.93
CA LEU A 599 9.07 -24.25 7.58
C LEU A 599 10.26 -24.72 6.74
N THR A 600 10.11 -25.87 6.10
CA THR A 600 11.10 -26.42 5.17
C THR A 600 10.82 -25.89 3.76
N ARG A 601 11.81 -25.27 3.13
CA ARG A 601 11.75 -24.84 1.73
C ARG A 601 12.72 -25.66 0.88
N THR A 602 12.48 -25.67 -0.42
CA THR A 602 13.41 -26.18 -1.44
C THR A 602 13.84 -25.01 -2.31
N ARG A 603 15.16 -24.78 -2.39
CA ARG A 603 15.77 -23.75 -3.24
C ARG A 603 16.51 -24.39 -4.39
N ASN A 604 16.22 -23.95 -5.60
CA ASN A 604 17.02 -24.20 -6.78
C ASN A 604 17.99 -23.03 -6.95
N ILE A 605 19.29 -23.33 -6.88
CA ILE A 605 20.39 -22.39 -7.05
C ILE A 605 20.97 -22.61 -8.44
N VAL A 606 21.16 -21.55 -9.21
CA VAL A 606 21.94 -21.57 -10.45
C VAL A 606 23.22 -20.79 -10.21
N PHE A 607 24.36 -21.43 -10.49
CA PHE A 607 25.68 -20.81 -10.37
C PHE A 607 26.09 -20.12 -11.69
N PRO A 608 27.07 -19.20 -11.67
CA PRO A 608 27.58 -18.55 -12.87
C PRO A 608 28.06 -19.47 -14.00
N ASP A 609 28.38 -20.73 -13.70
CA ASP A 609 28.78 -21.75 -14.68
C ASP A 609 27.61 -22.60 -15.22
N ASP A 610 26.37 -22.12 -15.03
CA ASP A 610 25.10 -22.79 -15.36
C ASP A 610 24.84 -24.11 -14.60
N THR A 611 25.69 -24.48 -13.64
CA THR A 611 25.39 -25.62 -12.78
C THR A 611 24.26 -25.30 -11.82
N THR A 612 23.49 -26.32 -11.45
CA THR A 612 22.34 -26.17 -10.55
C THR A 612 22.48 -27.04 -9.31
N GLU A 613 22.04 -26.51 -8.17
CA GLU A 613 21.94 -27.23 -6.90
C GLU A 613 20.55 -27.06 -6.30
N GLU A 614 19.98 -28.17 -5.81
CA GLU A 614 18.74 -28.15 -5.03
C GLU A 614 19.06 -28.28 -3.54
N GLN A 615 18.62 -27.30 -2.74
CA GLN A 615 18.81 -27.26 -1.29
C GLN A 615 17.46 -27.29 -0.57
N THR A 616 17.15 -28.41 0.07
CA THR A 616 15.97 -28.56 0.94
C THR A 616 16.35 -28.42 2.40
N ARG A 617 15.94 -27.30 3.04
CA ARG A 617 16.21 -27.03 4.46
C ARG A 617 15.18 -26.07 5.05
N PRO A 618 15.11 -25.97 6.40
CA PRO A 618 14.34 -24.91 7.03
C PRO A 618 14.83 -23.52 6.61
N PHE A 619 13.94 -22.52 6.62
CA PHE A 619 14.39 -21.14 6.51
C PHE A 619 15.37 -20.81 7.63
N SER A 620 16.40 -20.03 7.29
CA SER A 620 17.33 -19.49 8.27
C SER A 620 16.72 -18.35 9.09
N LYS A 621 17.40 -18.00 10.18
CA LYS A 621 17.14 -16.80 10.99
C LYS A 621 17.04 -15.53 10.14
N SER A 622 17.73 -15.47 9.00
CA SER A 622 17.77 -14.28 8.15
C SER A 622 16.60 -14.17 7.17
N ALA A 623 15.74 -15.20 7.07
CA ALA A 623 14.54 -15.12 6.25
C ALA A 623 13.56 -14.08 6.81
N ARG A 624 13.00 -13.24 5.94
CA ARG A 624 12.11 -12.12 6.30
C ARG A 624 10.93 -12.05 5.34
N PRO A 625 9.71 -11.73 5.81
CA PRO A 625 8.67 -11.21 4.95
C PRO A 625 9.15 -9.94 4.23
N ILE A 626 8.76 -9.76 2.96
CA ILE A 626 9.12 -8.57 2.18
C ILE A 626 7.93 -7.67 1.81
N ARG A 627 6.72 -8.10 2.14
CA ARG A 627 5.47 -7.36 1.96
C ARG A 627 4.41 -7.83 2.95
N ALA A 628 3.33 -7.07 3.06
CA ALA A 628 2.13 -7.48 3.79
C ALA A 628 1.60 -8.83 3.26
N PRO A 629 1.00 -9.66 4.14
CA PRO A 629 0.30 -10.86 3.70
C PRO A 629 -0.86 -10.50 2.77
N MET A 630 -1.30 -11.46 1.97
CA MET A 630 -2.45 -11.32 1.08
C MET A 630 -3.48 -12.40 1.42
N ILE A 631 -4.74 -12.00 1.49
CA ILE A 631 -5.87 -12.94 1.57
C ILE A 631 -6.69 -12.78 0.29
N ARG A 632 -6.80 -13.85 -0.48
CA ARG A 632 -7.64 -13.92 -1.67
C ARG A 632 -8.81 -14.84 -1.39
N VAL A 633 -10.03 -14.37 -1.64
CA VAL A 633 -11.24 -15.18 -1.49
C VAL A 633 -11.79 -15.56 -2.85
N THR A 634 -12.28 -16.79 -2.96
CA THR A 634 -12.90 -17.31 -4.18
C THR A 634 -14.12 -18.16 -3.83
N GLY A 635 -15.15 -18.11 -4.67
CA GLY A 635 -16.27 -19.04 -4.57
C GLY A 635 -15.91 -20.40 -5.16
N LEU A 636 -16.58 -21.46 -4.68
CA LEU A 636 -16.41 -22.79 -5.24
C LEU A 636 -17.34 -23.01 -6.45
N ALA A 637 -16.82 -23.54 -7.56
CA ALA A 637 -17.64 -23.94 -8.70
C ALA A 637 -17.69 -25.47 -8.90
N LYS A 638 -18.87 -25.99 -9.20
CA LYS A 638 -19.13 -27.40 -9.53
C LYS A 638 -19.97 -27.48 -10.81
N ASN A 639 -19.43 -28.11 -11.85
CA ASN A 639 -20.08 -28.25 -13.17
C ASN A 639 -20.48 -26.90 -13.83
N GLY A 640 -19.74 -25.83 -13.54
CA GLY A 640 -20.05 -24.48 -14.06
C GLY A 640 -21.07 -23.70 -13.23
N GLU A 641 -21.61 -24.28 -12.17
CA GLU A 641 -22.49 -23.60 -11.21
C GLU A 641 -21.71 -23.31 -9.92
N GLN A 642 -21.95 -22.15 -9.31
CA GLN A 642 -21.40 -21.80 -8.01
C GLN A 642 -22.03 -22.70 -6.93
N VAL A 643 -21.21 -23.29 -6.06
CA VAL A 643 -21.68 -24.01 -4.88
C VAL A 643 -22.06 -22.96 -3.84
N ASP A 644 -23.34 -22.95 -3.50
CA ASP A 644 -23.89 -21.96 -2.59
C ASP A 644 -23.26 -22.06 -1.19
N GLY A 645 -22.94 -20.91 -0.62
CA GLY A 645 -22.34 -20.76 0.70
C GLY A 645 -20.93 -21.35 0.87
N VAL A 646 -20.19 -21.68 -0.19
CA VAL A 646 -18.80 -22.20 -0.02
C VAL A 646 -17.78 -21.22 -0.54
N GLU A 647 -16.92 -20.78 0.38
CA GLU A 647 -15.84 -19.83 0.14
C GLU A 647 -14.48 -20.49 0.42
N VAL A 648 -13.51 -20.16 -0.42
CA VAL A 648 -12.15 -20.66 -0.32
C VAL A 648 -11.21 -19.46 -0.19
N PHE A 649 -10.54 -19.40 0.96
CA PHE A 649 -9.59 -18.36 1.33
C PHE A 649 -8.18 -18.87 1.08
N TYR A 650 -7.44 -18.18 0.22
CA TYR A 650 -6.03 -18.40 -0.04
C TYR A 650 -5.22 -17.31 0.68
N ILE A 651 -4.37 -17.71 1.61
CA ILE A 651 -3.52 -16.81 2.39
C ILE A 651 -2.09 -16.98 1.91
N THR A 652 -1.46 -15.89 1.46
CA THR A 652 -0.09 -15.91 0.91
C THR A 652 0.81 -14.98 1.69
N TYR A 653 1.97 -15.48 2.09
CA TYR A 653 3.09 -14.71 2.62
C TYR A 653 4.25 -14.76 1.62
N THR A 654 4.94 -13.64 1.42
CA THR A 654 6.11 -13.59 0.53
C THR A 654 7.36 -13.35 1.36
N ILE A 655 8.23 -14.34 1.34
CA ILE A 655 9.40 -14.44 2.20
C ILE A 655 10.64 -14.37 1.32
N TYR A 656 11.57 -13.50 1.67
CA TYR A 656 12.92 -13.51 1.11
C TYR A 656 13.86 -14.19 2.10
N GLU A 657 14.67 -15.12 1.59
CA GLU A 657 15.81 -15.64 2.32
C GLU A 657 17.10 -15.20 1.62
N PRO A 658 18.01 -14.47 2.31
CA PRO A 658 19.27 -14.06 1.73
C PRO A 658 20.17 -15.26 1.42
N GLY A 659 21.09 -15.03 0.49
CA GLY A 659 22.09 -16.01 0.10
C GLY A 659 23.07 -16.38 1.21
N GLU A 660 23.87 -17.43 0.98
CA GLU A 660 24.92 -17.79 1.93
C GLU A 660 26.15 -16.89 1.75
N ALA A 661 26.59 -16.26 2.85
CA ALA A 661 27.73 -15.33 2.86
C ALA A 661 29.11 -16.02 2.83
N SER A 662 29.17 -17.34 2.68
CA SER A 662 30.44 -18.07 2.65
C SER A 662 31.14 -17.97 1.29
N CYS A 663 32.47 -17.82 1.30
CA CYS A 663 33.31 -17.88 0.09
C CYS A 663 33.25 -19.27 -0.56
N ASP A 664 32.24 -19.49 -1.39
CA ASP A 664 32.05 -20.68 -2.20
C ASP A 664 32.56 -20.36 -3.62
N ASP A 665 33.59 -21.10 -4.05
CA ASP A 665 34.30 -20.88 -5.31
C ASP A 665 33.41 -21.06 -6.54
N ARG A 666 32.26 -21.72 -6.40
CA ARG A 666 31.26 -21.86 -7.45
C ARG A 666 30.63 -20.53 -7.85
N TRP A 667 30.71 -19.50 -7.01
CA TRP A 667 30.25 -18.14 -7.33
C TRP A 667 31.27 -17.29 -8.10
N TYR A 668 32.43 -17.84 -8.44
CA TYR A 668 33.42 -17.15 -9.26
C TYR A 668 33.12 -17.35 -10.76
N ASP A 669 32.76 -16.27 -11.44
CA ASP A 669 32.62 -16.24 -12.89
C ASP A 669 34.01 -16.23 -13.54
N ALA A 670 34.44 -17.41 -14.00
CA ALA A 670 35.75 -17.59 -14.61
C ALA A 670 35.88 -16.90 -15.99
N GLU A 671 34.77 -16.67 -16.69
CA GLU A 671 34.74 -16.01 -17.99
C GLU A 671 35.01 -14.51 -17.84
N HIS A 672 34.31 -13.86 -16.91
CA HIS A 672 34.44 -12.43 -16.65
C HIS A 672 35.46 -12.09 -15.56
N LYS A 673 36.02 -13.11 -14.89
CA LYS A 673 37.00 -13.00 -13.79
C LYS A 673 36.51 -12.16 -12.62
N GLN A 674 35.25 -12.33 -12.26
CA GLN A 674 34.59 -11.58 -11.19
C GLN A 674 33.88 -12.54 -10.25
N TRP A 675 33.76 -12.14 -8.99
CA TRP A 675 32.91 -12.83 -8.03
C TRP A 675 31.47 -12.35 -8.21
N VAL A 676 30.54 -13.29 -8.30
CA VAL A 676 29.10 -13.03 -8.28
C VAL A 676 28.60 -13.27 -6.86
N THR A 677 27.64 -12.48 -6.39
CA THR A 677 27.05 -12.65 -5.06
C THR A 677 25.86 -13.61 -5.12
N ASP A 678 25.72 -14.49 -4.13
CA ASP A 678 24.46 -15.19 -3.92
C ASP A 678 23.36 -14.20 -3.52
N ARG A 679 22.42 -13.94 -4.44
CA ARG A 679 21.30 -13.01 -4.22
C ARG A 679 20.20 -13.57 -3.32
N GLY A 680 20.28 -14.84 -2.93
CA GLY A 680 19.22 -15.52 -2.18
C GLY A 680 18.02 -15.87 -3.06
N ALA A 681 16.86 -16.06 -2.44
CA ALA A 681 15.63 -16.41 -3.14
C ALA A 681 14.38 -15.91 -2.42
N THR A 682 13.35 -15.60 -3.20
CA THR A 682 12.01 -15.26 -2.72
C THR A 682 11.10 -16.47 -2.85
N TYR A 683 10.21 -16.64 -1.86
CA TYR A 683 9.26 -17.73 -1.77
C TYR A 683 7.86 -17.21 -1.50
N GLU A 684 6.87 -17.90 -2.06
CA GLU A 684 5.49 -17.79 -1.65
C GLU A 684 5.16 -18.95 -0.70
N VAL A 685 4.70 -18.61 0.50
CA VAL A 685 4.19 -19.55 1.49
C VAL A 685 2.67 -19.39 1.52
N ARG A 686 1.96 -20.42 1.08
CA ARG A 686 0.50 -20.36 0.88
C ARG A 686 -0.24 -21.32 1.82
N PHE A 687 -1.41 -20.87 2.26
CA PHE A 687 -2.38 -21.64 3.03
C PHE A 687 -3.75 -21.57 2.37
N ARG A 688 -4.60 -22.56 2.66
CA ARG A 688 -6.00 -22.58 2.22
C ARG A 688 -6.92 -22.89 3.38
N LEU A 689 -7.97 -22.09 3.54
CA LEU A 689 -9.08 -22.31 4.46
C LEU A 689 -10.39 -22.34 3.66
N VAL A 690 -11.30 -23.26 3.99
CA VAL A 690 -12.62 -23.35 3.37
C VAL A 690 -13.70 -23.14 4.42
N VAL A 691 -14.59 -22.20 4.14
CA VAL A 691 -15.79 -21.94 4.95
C VAL A 691 -17.01 -22.37 4.14
N ALA A 692 -17.96 -23.05 4.77
CA ALA A 692 -19.10 -23.67 4.10
C ALA A 692 -20.42 -23.38 4.83
N GLY A 693 -21.44 -23.01 4.06
CA GLY A 693 -22.72 -22.50 4.55
C GLY A 693 -22.52 -21.37 5.57
N ASP A 694 -23.39 -21.32 6.57
CA ASP A 694 -23.36 -20.44 7.75
C ASP A 694 -22.20 -20.73 8.73
N GLY A 695 -21.16 -21.44 8.26
CA GLY A 695 -20.00 -21.82 9.07
C GLY A 695 -19.14 -20.63 9.47
N ASP A 696 -18.43 -20.78 10.57
CA ASP A 696 -17.40 -19.85 11.03
C ASP A 696 -16.03 -20.12 10.41
N PHE A 697 -15.12 -19.16 10.60
CA PHE A 697 -13.70 -19.43 10.45
C PHE A 697 -13.24 -20.44 11.52
N ASP A 698 -13.20 -21.72 11.16
CA ASP A 698 -12.62 -22.79 11.97
C ASP A 698 -11.47 -23.48 11.22
N PHE A 699 -10.25 -23.29 11.71
CA PHE A 699 -9.05 -23.92 11.16
C PHE A 699 -9.06 -25.44 11.32
N GLY A 700 -9.81 -25.98 12.29
CA GLY A 700 -10.02 -27.40 12.52
C GLY A 700 -11.19 -28.00 11.72
N SER A 701 -11.81 -27.23 10.81
CA SER A 701 -13.00 -27.66 10.08
C SER A 701 -12.81 -29.01 9.38
N ASN A 702 -13.78 -29.90 9.59
CA ASN A 702 -13.83 -31.21 8.94
C ASN A 702 -14.51 -31.17 7.57
N PHE A 703 -14.81 -29.98 7.04
CA PHE A 703 -15.36 -29.84 5.70
C PHE A 703 -14.44 -30.51 4.67
N GLN A 704 -15.02 -31.12 3.64
CA GLN A 704 -14.27 -31.76 2.57
C GLN A 704 -14.77 -31.23 1.24
N LEU A 705 -13.85 -30.70 0.45
CA LEU A 705 -14.13 -30.28 -0.91
C LEU A 705 -14.55 -31.50 -1.75
N PRO A 706 -15.43 -31.31 -2.77
CA PRO A 706 -15.91 -32.41 -3.59
C PRO A 706 -14.82 -33.20 -4.33
N LYS A 707 -13.65 -32.58 -4.56
CA LYS A 707 -12.47 -33.16 -5.20
C LYS A 707 -11.22 -32.35 -4.83
N ASP A 708 -10.07 -32.90 -5.17
CA ASP A 708 -8.82 -32.14 -5.27
C ASP A 708 -8.85 -31.27 -6.54
N TYR A 709 -8.49 -29.99 -6.40
CA TYR A 709 -8.45 -29.02 -7.50
C TYR A 709 -7.04 -28.85 -8.08
N GLY A 710 -6.04 -29.58 -7.57
CA GLY A 710 -4.66 -29.52 -8.05
C GLY A 710 -3.93 -28.25 -7.63
N ASP A 711 -4.42 -27.56 -6.60
CA ASP A 711 -3.84 -26.34 -6.03
C ASP A 711 -2.77 -26.62 -4.94
N GLY A 712 -2.46 -27.90 -4.72
CA GLY A 712 -1.45 -28.35 -3.74
C GLY A 712 -1.99 -28.63 -2.34
N PHE A 713 -3.28 -28.37 -2.07
CA PHE A 713 -3.88 -28.51 -0.74
C PHE A 713 -4.79 -29.73 -0.57
N GLY A 714 -5.00 -30.50 -1.64
CA GLY A 714 -5.89 -31.66 -1.62
C GLY A 714 -7.37 -31.26 -1.42
N SER A 715 -8.17 -32.12 -0.78
CA SER A 715 -9.61 -31.91 -0.56
C SER A 715 -9.99 -31.41 0.84
N ALA A 716 -9.03 -31.19 1.75
CA ALA A 716 -9.34 -30.79 3.13
C ALA A 716 -9.89 -29.36 3.20
N GLY A 717 -10.93 -29.15 4.02
CA GLY A 717 -11.59 -27.86 4.21
C GLY A 717 -11.05 -27.02 5.37
N GLY A 718 -10.51 -27.65 6.42
CA GLY A 718 -9.77 -26.93 7.47
C GLY A 718 -8.50 -26.24 6.94
N LEU A 719 -7.85 -25.45 7.79
CA LEU A 719 -6.65 -24.72 7.42
C LEU A 719 -5.55 -25.71 7.02
N SER A 720 -5.18 -25.65 5.75
CA SER A 720 -4.23 -26.56 5.11
C SER A 720 -3.01 -25.79 4.58
N GLY A 721 -1.86 -26.46 4.58
CA GLY A 721 -0.57 -25.87 4.19
C GLY A 721 0.53 -26.12 5.22
N PRO A 722 1.69 -25.44 5.08
CA PRO A 722 2.02 -24.54 3.98
C PRO A 722 2.37 -25.27 2.68
N VAL A 723 1.96 -24.71 1.54
CA VAL A 723 2.60 -24.96 0.23
C VAL A 723 3.65 -23.89 0.03
N ILE A 724 4.91 -24.28 -0.20
CA ILE A 724 6.04 -23.35 -0.31
C ILE A 724 6.66 -23.48 -1.69
N GLU A 725 6.65 -22.38 -2.44
CA GLU A 725 7.17 -22.33 -3.80
C GLU A 725 8.21 -21.22 -3.91
N GLN A 726 9.37 -21.55 -4.48
CA GLN A 726 10.34 -20.53 -4.88
C GLN A 726 9.77 -19.77 -6.08
N VAL A 727 9.75 -18.45 -5.99
CA VAL A 727 9.36 -17.60 -7.12
C VAL A 727 10.39 -17.77 -8.25
N SER A 728 9.92 -18.20 -9.42
CA SER A 728 10.72 -18.36 -10.64
C SER A 728 10.48 -17.19 -11.60
N GLY A 729 11.47 -16.82 -12.43
CA GLY A 729 11.29 -15.81 -13.49
C GLY A 729 12.40 -14.76 -13.62
N CYS A 730 13.45 -14.85 -12.82
CA CYS A 730 14.68 -14.08 -12.94
C CYS A 730 15.70 -14.81 -13.84
N ASP A 731 16.52 -14.04 -14.57
CA ASP A 731 17.48 -14.55 -15.56
C ASP A 731 18.51 -15.55 -14.98
N ASP A 732 18.78 -15.48 -13.67
CA ASP A 732 19.75 -16.29 -12.94
C ASP A 732 19.11 -17.32 -11.98
N GLY A 733 17.79 -17.49 -12.00
CA GLY A 733 17.07 -18.39 -11.08
C GLY A 733 17.12 -18.01 -9.59
N ASN A 734 17.84 -16.96 -9.22
CA ASN A 734 17.99 -16.44 -7.85
C ASN A 734 17.15 -15.17 -7.67
N CYS A 735 15.84 -15.37 -7.50
CA CYS A 735 14.89 -14.26 -7.49
C CYS A 735 14.86 -13.61 -6.11
N GLY A 736 15.94 -12.93 -5.72
CA GLY A 736 16.00 -12.11 -4.52
C GLY A 736 15.52 -10.69 -4.78
N ALA A 737 14.85 -10.08 -3.80
CA ALA A 737 14.74 -8.62 -3.80
C ALA A 737 16.18 -8.05 -3.66
N VAL A 738 16.56 -7.08 -4.48
CA VAL A 738 17.80 -6.33 -4.28
C VAL A 738 17.58 -5.38 -3.10
N LEU A 739 17.54 -5.96 -1.92
CA LEU A 739 17.52 -5.23 -0.66
C LEU A 739 18.92 -4.69 -0.42
N ARG A 740 19.05 -3.71 0.48
CA ARG A 740 20.34 -3.42 1.09
C ARG A 740 20.87 -4.75 1.61
N THR A 741 21.87 -5.29 0.92
CA THR A 741 22.52 -6.51 1.33
C THR A 741 22.96 -6.24 2.78
N PRO A 742 22.64 -7.10 3.77
CA PRO A 742 23.36 -7.03 5.03
C PRO A 742 24.85 -7.02 4.70
N SER A 743 25.67 -6.34 5.51
CA SER A 743 27.10 -6.16 5.29
C SER A 743 27.84 -7.51 5.26
N SER A 744 27.72 -8.24 4.17
CA SER A 744 28.37 -9.51 3.93
C SER A 744 28.90 -9.45 2.51
N ALA A 745 30.06 -8.83 2.38
CA ALA A 745 30.91 -8.96 1.21
C ALA A 745 31.26 -10.45 1.02
N PRO A 746 31.18 -11.01 -0.19
CA PRO A 746 31.95 -12.18 -0.50
C PRO A 746 33.26 -11.75 -1.18
N CYS A 747 34.35 -11.86 -0.41
CA CYS A 747 35.56 -12.55 -0.88
C CYS A 747 36.43 -11.90 -1.98
N ASN A 748 36.37 -10.59 -2.22
CA ASN A 748 37.51 -9.91 -2.85
C ASN A 748 38.50 -9.44 -1.77
N PRO A 749 39.68 -10.06 -1.60
CA PRO A 749 40.69 -9.58 -0.66
C PRO A 749 41.33 -8.23 -1.06
N ASN A 750 40.94 -7.64 -2.20
CA ASN A 750 41.53 -6.41 -2.73
C ASN A 750 40.57 -5.21 -2.86
N ASP A 751 39.26 -5.37 -2.64
CA ASP A 751 38.31 -4.25 -2.71
C ASP A 751 37.30 -4.32 -1.55
N GLU A 752 36.98 -3.16 -0.96
CA GLU A 752 35.79 -3.04 -0.14
C GLU A 752 34.55 -3.25 -1.02
N PRO A 753 33.49 -3.91 -0.52
CA PRO A 753 32.27 -4.07 -1.28
C PRO A 753 31.73 -2.70 -1.67
N SER A 754 31.44 -2.50 -2.95
CA SER A 754 30.49 -1.46 -3.33
C SER A 754 29.18 -1.74 -2.62
N ILE A 755 28.62 -0.75 -1.92
CA ILE A 755 27.24 -0.79 -1.47
C ILE A 755 26.42 -1.01 -2.73
N VAL A 756 25.74 -2.15 -2.84
CA VAL A 756 24.77 -2.34 -3.93
C VAL A 756 23.59 -1.44 -3.58
N ALA A 757 23.64 -0.20 -4.06
CA ALA A 757 22.52 0.71 -4.09
C ALA A 757 21.52 0.18 -5.13
N GLY A 758 20.75 -0.84 -4.74
CA GLY A 758 19.66 -1.36 -5.51
C GLY A 758 18.38 -0.60 -5.17
N LEU A 759 17.78 0.03 -6.18
CA LEU A 759 16.42 0.53 -6.14
C LEU A 759 15.48 -0.58 -5.62
N THR A 760 14.81 -0.34 -4.51
CA THR A 760 13.65 -1.12 -4.07
C THR A 760 12.47 -0.80 -4.99
N SER A 761 12.48 -1.33 -6.22
CA SER A 761 11.22 -1.64 -6.88
C SER A 761 10.87 -3.07 -6.52
N ILE A 762 10.18 -3.24 -5.38
CA ILE A 762 9.37 -4.44 -5.22
C ILE A 762 8.31 -4.30 -6.31
N GLN A 763 8.22 -5.29 -7.19
CA GLN A 763 7.02 -5.47 -7.98
C GLN A 763 5.91 -5.68 -6.94
N THR A 764 5.17 -4.62 -6.64
CA THR A 764 4.00 -4.70 -5.77
C THR A 764 3.01 -5.59 -6.51
N GLY A 765 3.12 -6.90 -6.31
CA GLY A 765 2.04 -7.80 -6.64
C GLY A 765 0.85 -7.37 -5.80
N TYR A 766 -0.09 -6.73 -6.48
CA TYR A 766 -1.52 -6.66 -6.24
C TYR A 766 -1.91 -6.82 -4.76
N GLY A 767 -1.70 -5.75 -3.98
CA GLY A 767 -2.40 -5.53 -2.70
C GLY A 767 -3.81 -4.96 -2.91
N GLU A 768 -4.20 -4.74 -4.15
CA GLU A 768 -5.60 -4.68 -4.56
C GLU A 768 -5.95 -6.07 -5.06
N LEU A 769 -7.09 -6.60 -4.63
CA LEU A 769 -7.65 -7.79 -5.23
C LEU A 769 -7.58 -7.67 -6.76
N ASP A 770 -7.31 -8.80 -7.43
CA ASP A 770 -7.53 -9.01 -8.87
C ASP A 770 -8.97 -8.69 -9.34
N GLY A 771 -9.82 -8.10 -8.49
CA GLY A 771 -11.17 -7.65 -8.81
C GLY A 771 -11.26 -6.57 -9.88
N PHE A 772 -10.14 -5.94 -10.26
CA PHE A 772 -10.10 -5.00 -11.40
C PHE A 772 -8.76 -4.94 -12.14
N SER A 773 -8.01 -6.05 -12.22
CA SER A 773 -7.18 -6.25 -13.39
C SER A 773 -8.13 -6.73 -14.50
N PRO A 774 -8.51 -5.90 -15.51
CA PRO A 774 -8.95 -6.49 -16.74
C PRO A 774 -7.75 -7.28 -17.23
N LEU A 775 -7.81 -8.60 -17.07
CA LEU A 775 -7.34 -9.45 -18.13
C LEU A 775 -8.08 -8.89 -19.34
N GLU A 776 -7.38 -8.14 -20.18
CA GLU A 776 -7.88 -7.56 -21.43
C GLU A 776 -8.13 -8.71 -22.40
N ILE A 777 -9.01 -9.63 -22.03
CA ILE A 777 -9.51 -10.67 -22.91
C ILE A 777 -10.54 -9.95 -23.79
N PRO A 778 -10.48 -10.13 -25.12
CA PRO A 778 -11.52 -9.60 -26.00
C PRO A 778 -12.89 -10.08 -25.51
N LEU A 779 -13.84 -9.15 -25.38
CA LEU A 779 -15.27 -9.47 -25.18
C LEU A 779 -15.79 -10.44 -26.23
#